data_AF-A0A6G2U4S5-F1
#
_entry.id   AF-A0A6G2U4S5-F1
#
_cell.length_a   1.000
_cell.length_b   1.000
_cell.length_c   1.000
_cell.angle_alpha   90.00
_cell.angle_beta   90.00
_cell.angle_gamma   90.00
#
_symmetry.space_group_name_H-M   'P 1'
#
loop_
_entity.id
_entity.type
_entity.pdbx_description
1 polymer ?
#
loop_
_entity_poly.entity_id
_entity_poly.type
_entity_poly.pdbx_seq_one_letter_code
_entity_poly.pdbx_strand_id
1 'polypeptide(L)'
;MGAAVGPAAASTADGTLTVEVLRDFFGEGVINTTMDVPQRGMKVEISDPAGHHVTGVTDATGKVVVPPSTALSGGRYRVDVSVPAPYSGYLRAAPASTAENHFDSFTSFVDVSGGKSASVVTGVWDPADYTLPDSRYFVPVQNGAAGADTRALVAFGTKTRGTCPTDVSCPVTLDTQDQVGTTFGLAYDKYRSRLFQSAFARRYAPYGPEGGGAIYTVPVSGGGAPKLFARVPGATATQHDTAQMIKDPGFTDAPGKESIGGLALSEDGATLYAVNLLTRSLVSFPATGDTASAPEATVRIPDPDCAASGDWRPFGLATHDNKLYVGGVCGAESTQKRDDLKAVVYAYDGKQFTTVLTHPLTGKRGYVFVGAAQKASAQNSQWNPWNTDLATWDKNNLGGAFIDPQPELASLAFARDGSMIIGFRDRFMDVLSAKGLDPRPQNNTPETGMSGGDITMACANPAGGYAWEGTGNCPNHATPANDGGEDNGVVEYFPGDFFSGGHQETALGAVAYIPRQQWVVSTEFDPTVNVETAGTGYYDIATGQGPGNNPAANAYQFVGSEQNGFGKAGGLGDIAYEAANAPIQIGNRVWFDGDHNGIQDPAEVPLPGATINLLDAGGKQVATTRTDAAGEYYFGGVGAAYQLTPGAKYTVQFDVCTADTGKVPSQPPASELRFTLPRAGADRAHDSNVTPPTTGRLCNGYAPVTAPDKPGGVDHTIDAGVYIPKATPTPSPTPTPTPSSPPAATPPSSVLPANHPAPAGGSTGSLAHTGMARLPEMITLVGLLMGAGLAIVFLSRRRRAQKHRTN
;
A
#
# COMPACT_ATOMS: atom_id res chain seq x y z
N MET A 1 -25.85 -39.73 42.93
CA MET A 1 -26.06 -40.60 41.75
C MET A 1 -26.45 -39.72 40.58
N GLY A 2 -25.98 -40.04 39.38
CA GLY A 2 -26.00 -39.17 38.19
C GLY A 2 -24.71 -39.45 37.42
N ALA A 3 -24.81 -39.71 36.12
CA ALA A 3 -23.75 -40.37 35.38
C ALA A 3 -22.43 -39.58 35.35
N ALA A 4 -21.32 -40.26 35.62
CA ALA A 4 -19.99 -39.71 35.36
C ALA A 4 -19.73 -39.76 33.84
N VAL A 5 -19.38 -38.61 33.27
CA VAL A 5 -18.91 -38.53 31.88
C VAL A 5 -17.49 -39.10 31.85
N GLY A 6 -17.26 -40.13 31.02
CA GLY A 6 -15.93 -40.69 30.82
C GLY A 6 -15.02 -39.71 30.07
N PRO A 7 -13.69 -39.74 30.29
CA PRO A 7 -12.77 -38.87 29.57
C PRO A 7 -12.77 -39.22 28.07
N ALA A 8 -13.24 -38.29 27.24
CA ALA A 8 -12.99 -38.37 25.80
C ALA A 8 -11.48 -38.17 25.55
N ALA A 9 -10.90 -39.02 24.72
CA ALA A 9 -9.48 -39.03 24.42
C ALA A 9 -9.27 -38.94 22.91
N ALA A 10 -8.29 -38.13 22.50
CA ALA A 10 -7.68 -38.24 21.19
C ALA A 10 -6.26 -38.82 21.31
N SER A 11 -5.61 -39.03 20.17
CA SER A 11 -4.32 -39.69 20.08
C SER A 11 -3.18 -38.80 20.57
N THR A 12 -2.32 -39.31 21.46
CA THR A 12 -1.05 -38.64 21.85
C THR A 12 0.05 -38.80 20.79
N ALA A 13 -0.33 -39.03 19.52
CA ALA A 13 0.57 -39.34 18.41
C ALA A 13 0.36 -38.44 17.18
N ASP A 14 -0.23 -37.26 17.37
CA ASP A 14 -0.18 -36.15 16.42
C ASP A 14 0.96 -35.18 16.81
N GLY A 15 1.43 -34.36 15.87
CA GLY A 15 2.44 -33.33 16.11
C GLY A 15 1.87 -31.96 16.47
N THR A 16 2.75 -30.98 16.66
CA THR A 16 2.37 -29.58 16.92
C THR A 16 2.02 -28.88 15.61
N LEU A 17 0.89 -28.17 15.58
CA LEU A 17 0.56 -27.20 14.54
C LEU A 17 0.94 -25.78 15.02
N THR A 18 1.61 -25.01 14.18
CA THR A 18 1.79 -23.56 14.37
C THR A 18 1.07 -22.81 13.25
N VAL A 19 0.19 -21.87 13.60
CA VAL A 19 -0.39 -20.95 12.62
C VAL A 19 0.26 -19.58 12.84
N GLU A 20 0.85 -19.03 11.80
CA GLU A 20 1.54 -17.75 11.79
C GLU A 20 0.86 -16.81 10.81
N VAL A 21 0.65 -15.55 11.23
CA VAL A 21 0.11 -14.50 10.37
C VAL A 21 1.06 -13.31 10.37
N LEU A 22 1.46 -12.86 9.18
CA LEU A 22 2.30 -11.67 8.98
C LEU A 22 1.51 -10.55 8.29
N ARG A 23 1.98 -9.30 8.40
CA ARG A 23 1.55 -8.18 7.56
C ARG A 23 2.47 -8.08 6.35
N ASP A 24 1.92 -8.39 5.18
CA ASP A 24 2.51 -8.23 3.84
C ASP A 24 2.39 -6.77 3.38
N PHE A 25 3.48 -6.24 2.82
CA PHE A 25 3.54 -4.91 2.20
C PHE A 25 3.79 -4.95 0.68
N PHE A 26 3.98 -6.15 0.12
CA PHE A 26 4.43 -6.42 -1.24
C PHE A 26 3.27 -6.83 -2.15
N GLY A 27 2.26 -7.57 -1.65
CA GLY A 27 1.12 -8.05 -2.43
C GLY A 27 1.47 -9.19 -3.40
N GLU A 28 2.64 -9.80 -3.23
CA GLU A 28 3.21 -10.82 -4.12
C GLU A 28 2.86 -12.25 -3.68
N GLY A 29 2.25 -12.42 -2.50
CA GLY A 29 1.92 -13.72 -1.92
C GLY A 29 3.14 -14.58 -1.58
N VAL A 30 4.31 -13.95 -1.45
CA VAL A 30 5.61 -14.58 -1.19
C VAL A 30 6.21 -13.91 0.04
N ILE A 31 6.54 -14.71 1.06
CA ILE A 31 6.96 -14.19 2.37
C ILE A 31 8.31 -13.47 2.26
N ASN A 32 8.34 -12.18 2.59
CA ASN A 32 9.54 -11.38 2.71
C ASN A 32 10.05 -11.40 4.16
N THR A 33 10.86 -12.41 4.51
CA THR A 33 11.42 -12.61 5.87
C THR A 33 12.30 -11.47 6.40
N THR A 34 12.55 -10.41 5.61
CA THR A 34 13.28 -9.20 6.02
C THR A 34 12.35 -8.02 6.34
N MET A 35 11.13 -8.01 5.81
CA MET A 35 10.26 -6.82 5.83
C MET A 35 8.81 -7.10 6.23
N ASP A 36 8.29 -8.31 6.04
CA ASP A 36 6.96 -8.65 6.57
C ASP A 36 7.03 -8.80 8.10
N VAL A 37 6.07 -8.21 8.82
CA VAL A 37 6.10 -8.15 10.29
C VAL A 37 5.04 -9.04 10.93
N PRO A 38 5.24 -9.60 12.13
CA PRO A 38 4.25 -10.46 12.76
C PRO A 38 2.93 -9.74 13.09
N GLN A 39 1.81 -10.26 12.60
CA GLN A 39 0.48 -9.69 12.84
C GLN A 39 -0.21 -10.38 14.03
N ARG A 40 -0.31 -9.64 15.13
CA ARG A 40 -1.12 -9.99 16.31
C ARG A 40 -2.62 -9.87 16.04
N GLY A 41 -3.42 -10.48 16.92
CA GLY A 41 -4.85 -10.20 17.03
C GLY A 41 -5.75 -10.85 15.98
N MET A 42 -5.21 -11.70 15.11
CA MET A 42 -6.01 -12.44 14.11
C MET A 42 -6.64 -13.65 14.77
N LYS A 43 -7.93 -13.90 14.52
CA LYS A 43 -8.61 -15.10 15.03
C LYS A 43 -8.26 -16.29 14.14
N VAL A 44 -7.81 -17.36 14.76
CA VAL A 44 -7.57 -18.67 14.13
C VAL A 44 -8.57 -19.67 14.69
N GLU A 45 -9.19 -20.46 13.83
CA GLU A 45 -10.03 -21.60 14.17
C GLU A 45 -9.46 -22.85 13.48
N ILE A 46 -9.41 -23.97 14.19
CA ILE A 46 -8.86 -25.24 13.70
C ILE A 46 -9.90 -26.32 13.92
N SER A 47 -10.28 -27.05 12.87
CA SER A 47 -11.32 -28.11 12.91
C SER A 47 -10.80 -29.48 12.48
N ASP A 48 -11.37 -30.54 13.06
CA ASP A 48 -11.02 -31.95 12.80
C ASP A 48 -12.09 -32.72 11.99
N PRO A 49 -11.78 -33.92 11.46
CA PRO A 49 -12.71 -34.70 10.63
C PRO A 49 -13.89 -35.31 11.40
N ALA A 50 -13.99 -35.06 12.71
CA ALA A 50 -15.12 -35.44 13.56
C ALA A 50 -15.97 -34.23 14.00
N GLY A 51 -15.64 -33.02 13.53
CA GLY A 51 -16.34 -31.77 13.84
C GLY A 51 -15.93 -31.11 15.15
N HIS A 52 -14.89 -31.60 15.84
CA HIS A 52 -14.30 -30.87 16.96
C HIS A 52 -13.54 -29.66 16.44
N HIS A 53 -13.46 -28.60 17.25
CA HIS A 53 -12.77 -27.38 16.91
C HIS A 53 -12.10 -26.73 18.12
N VAL A 54 -11.01 -26.01 17.87
CA VAL A 54 -10.33 -25.14 18.83
C VAL A 54 -10.05 -23.78 18.21
N THR A 55 -9.95 -22.74 19.03
CA THR A 55 -9.71 -21.36 18.56
C THR A 55 -8.55 -20.72 19.30
N GLY A 56 -7.79 -19.88 18.59
CA GLY A 56 -6.75 -19.01 19.15
C GLY A 56 -6.82 -17.60 18.58
N VAL A 57 -5.98 -16.72 19.13
CA VAL A 57 -5.74 -15.37 18.61
C VAL A 57 -4.23 -15.17 18.52
N THR A 58 -3.73 -14.65 17.40
CA THR A 58 -2.28 -14.49 17.21
C THR A 58 -1.66 -13.55 18.24
N ASP A 59 -0.55 -13.96 18.83
CA ASP A 59 0.17 -13.19 19.85
C ASP A 59 1.08 -12.10 19.24
N ALA A 60 1.93 -11.48 20.06
CA ALA A 60 2.89 -10.47 19.61
C ALA A 60 4.00 -11.02 18.67
N THR A 61 4.13 -12.34 18.55
CA THR A 61 4.99 -13.03 17.57
C THR A 61 4.21 -13.47 16.32
N GLY A 62 2.94 -13.05 16.20
CA GLY A 62 2.06 -13.36 15.07
C GLY A 62 1.52 -14.79 15.08
N LYS A 63 1.64 -15.54 16.19
CA LYS A 63 1.45 -17.00 16.20
C LYS A 63 0.32 -17.47 17.10
N VAL A 64 -0.28 -18.60 16.69
CA VAL A 64 -1.08 -19.52 17.51
C VAL A 64 -0.41 -20.88 17.45
N VAL A 65 -0.01 -21.43 18.59
CA VAL A 65 0.59 -22.77 18.68
C VAL A 65 -0.43 -23.74 19.26
N VAL A 66 -0.75 -24.80 18.50
CA VAL A 66 -1.66 -25.88 18.89
C VAL A 66 -0.82 -27.14 19.16
N PRO A 67 -0.45 -27.42 20.42
CA PRO A 67 0.26 -28.64 20.78
C PRO A 67 -0.66 -29.87 20.69
N PRO A 68 -0.10 -31.10 20.66
CA PRO A 68 -0.87 -32.34 20.71
C PRO A 68 -1.82 -32.35 21.92
N SER A 69 -3.10 -32.60 21.69
CA SER A 69 -4.15 -32.49 22.72
C SER A 69 -5.26 -33.51 22.51
N THR A 70 -6.17 -33.64 23.48
CA THR A 70 -7.38 -34.47 23.35
C THR A 70 -8.58 -33.72 22.75
N ALA A 71 -8.39 -32.50 22.23
CA ALA A 71 -9.46 -31.64 21.73
C ALA A 71 -9.68 -31.69 20.21
N LEU A 72 -8.72 -32.25 19.47
CA LEU A 72 -8.78 -32.54 18.04
C LEU A 72 -8.31 -33.99 17.81
N SER A 73 -8.72 -34.61 16.70
CA SER A 73 -8.44 -36.02 16.42
C SER A 73 -8.18 -36.31 14.93
N GLY A 74 -7.43 -37.39 14.67
CA GLY A 74 -7.16 -37.87 13.30
C GLY A 74 -6.01 -37.18 12.57
N GLY A 75 -5.36 -36.19 13.17
CA GLY A 75 -4.12 -35.58 12.65
C GLY A 75 -4.24 -34.83 11.34
N ARG A 76 -5.45 -34.56 10.85
CA ARG A 76 -5.73 -33.77 9.64
C ARG A 76 -6.70 -32.67 9.96
N TYR A 77 -6.26 -31.44 9.80
CA TYR A 77 -6.98 -30.26 10.29
C TYR A 77 -7.16 -29.23 9.19
N ARG A 78 -8.34 -28.59 9.17
CA ARG A 78 -8.55 -27.34 8.41
C ARG A 78 -8.30 -26.17 9.35
N VAL A 79 -7.61 -25.15 8.86
CA VAL A 79 -7.25 -23.92 9.58
C VAL A 79 -7.97 -22.77 8.89
N ASP A 80 -8.85 -22.09 9.63
CA ASP A 80 -9.64 -20.95 9.16
C ASP A 80 -9.17 -19.68 9.91
N VAL A 81 -8.62 -18.71 9.17
CA VAL A 81 -8.12 -17.44 9.69
C VAL A 81 -9.10 -16.31 9.36
N SER A 82 -9.27 -15.38 10.29
CA SER A 82 -10.15 -14.22 10.11
C SER A 82 -9.62 -12.96 10.80
N VAL A 83 -9.83 -11.81 10.15
CA VAL A 83 -9.46 -10.48 10.67
C VAL A 83 -10.62 -9.94 11.52
N PRO A 84 -10.48 -9.79 12.84
CA PRO A 84 -11.52 -9.20 13.68
C PRO A 84 -11.44 -7.67 13.72
N ALA A 85 -12.44 -7.02 14.29
CA ALA A 85 -12.35 -5.61 14.65
C ALA A 85 -11.28 -5.38 15.74
N PRO A 86 -10.52 -4.27 15.73
CA PRO A 86 -10.63 -3.14 14.80
C PRO A 86 -9.91 -3.36 13.46
N TYR A 87 -9.05 -4.37 13.35
CA TYR A 87 -8.19 -4.63 12.18
C TYR A 87 -8.98 -4.75 10.87
N SER A 88 -10.17 -5.33 10.92
CA SER A 88 -11.07 -5.49 9.76
C SER A 88 -11.56 -4.17 9.13
N GLY A 89 -11.26 -3.02 9.74
CA GLY A 89 -11.50 -1.70 9.15
C GLY A 89 -10.50 -1.32 8.05
N TYR A 90 -9.38 -2.04 7.93
CA TYR A 90 -8.27 -1.72 7.02
C TYR A 90 -7.55 -2.97 6.51
N LEU A 91 -7.10 -3.86 7.41
CA LEU A 91 -6.52 -5.15 7.05
C LEU A 91 -7.54 -6.11 6.45
N ARG A 92 -7.06 -6.92 5.51
CA ARG A 92 -7.76 -8.06 4.87
C ARG A 92 -6.75 -9.16 4.55
N ALA A 93 -7.21 -10.32 4.09
CA ALA A 93 -6.33 -11.38 3.59
C ALA A 93 -5.35 -10.82 2.53
N ALA A 94 -4.06 -11.15 2.69
CA ALA A 94 -3.06 -10.91 1.66
C ALA A 94 -3.30 -11.82 0.44
N PRO A 95 -2.75 -11.50 -0.74
CA PRO A 95 -2.70 -12.45 -1.84
C PRO A 95 -1.95 -13.72 -1.42
N ALA A 96 -2.43 -14.88 -1.83
CA ALA A 96 -1.74 -16.15 -1.67
C ALA A 96 -0.93 -16.50 -2.94
N SER A 97 -0.12 -17.55 -2.92
CA SER A 97 0.69 -17.96 -4.07
C SER A 97 1.03 -19.44 -4.03
N THR A 98 1.33 -20.05 -5.18
CA THR A 98 1.77 -21.46 -5.27
C THR A 98 3.30 -21.57 -5.36
N ALA A 99 4.03 -20.69 -4.66
CA ALA A 99 5.49 -20.64 -4.62
C ALA A 99 6.05 -21.51 -3.48
N GLU A 100 7.36 -21.74 -3.40
CA GLU A 100 7.93 -22.56 -2.30
C GLU A 100 7.87 -21.86 -0.93
N ASN A 101 7.86 -20.52 -0.91
CA ASN A 101 7.86 -19.68 0.29
C ASN A 101 6.72 -18.65 0.17
N HIS A 102 5.48 -19.15 0.24
CA HIS A 102 4.25 -18.39 -0.03
C HIS A 102 3.47 -18.08 1.25
N PHE A 103 2.52 -17.15 1.13
CA PHE A 103 1.42 -17.06 2.09
C PHE A 103 0.32 -18.06 1.72
N ASP A 104 -0.02 -18.94 2.65
CA ASP A 104 -1.20 -19.82 2.57
C ASP A 104 -2.48 -18.98 2.43
N SER A 105 -3.52 -19.55 1.81
CA SER A 105 -4.88 -19.00 1.86
C SER A 105 -5.45 -19.01 3.29
N PHE A 106 -6.46 -18.16 3.53
CA PHE A 106 -7.14 -18.06 4.84
C PHE A 106 -7.85 -19.35 5.29
N THR A 107 -8.08 -20.32 4.38
CA THR A 107 -8.66 -21.63 4.67
C THR A 107 -7.70 -22.71 4.16
N SER A 108 -6.77 -23.10 5.03
CA SER A 108 -5.63 -23.99 4.71
C SER A 108 -5.81 -25.39 5.33
N PHE A 109 -5.13 -26.41 4.78
CA PHE A 109 -5.30 -27.81 5.17
C PHE A 109 -3.97 -28.47 5.53
N VAL A 110 -3.89 -29.09 6.71
CA VAL A 110 -2.61 -29.56 7.29
C VAL A 110 -2.70 -30.98 7.85
N ASP A 111 -1.69 -31.79 7.53
CA ASP A 111 -1.51 -33.15 8.07
C ASP A 111 -0.35 -33.15 9.08
N VAL A 112 -0.70 -33.34 10.37
CA VAL A 112 0.21 -33.48 11.52
C VAL A 112 0.16 -34.89 12.13
N SER A 113 -0.41 -35.86 11.40
CA SER A 113 -0.54 -37.23 11.88
C SER A 113 0.83 -37.91 12.10
N GLY A 114 0.90 -38.86 13.03
CA GLY A 114 2.12 -39.64 13.30
C GLY A 114 3.25 -38.84 13.95
N GLY A 115 2.93 -37.78 14.70
CA GLY A 115 3.88 -36.92 15.42
C GLY A 115 4.54 -35.84 14.56
N LYS A 116 4.18 -35.74 13.28
CA LYS A 116 4.69 -34.72 12.36
C LYS A 116 4.21 -33.34 12.80
N SER A 117 5.12 -32.46 13.18
CA SER A 117 4.77 -31.04 13.37
C SER A 117 4.72 -30.32 12.03
N ALA A 118 3.88 -29.28 11.93
CA ALA A 118 3.69 -28.50 10.72
C ALA A 118 3.37 -27.03 11.03
N SER A 119 3.53 -26.18 10.02
CA SER A 119 3.12 -24.77 10.07
C SER A 119 2.13 -24.46 8.96
N VAL A 120 1.24 -23.49 9.23
CA VAL A 120 0.49 -22.70 8.25
C VAL A 120 0.99 -21.26 8.42
N VAL A 121 1.35 -20.59 7.33
CA VAL A 121 1.85 -19.21 7.32
C VAL A 121 1.04 -18.40 6.33
N THR A 122 0.05 -17.65 6.82
CA THR A 122 -0.80 -16.79 5.98
C THR A 122 -0.50 -15.31 6.21
N GLY A 123 -1.07 -14.43 5.38
CA GLY A 123 -0.80 -13.01 5.38
C GLY A 123 -2.06 -12.17 5.53
N VAL A 124 -1.93 -11.03 6.18
CA VAL A 124 -2.82 -9.88 5.98
C VAL A 124 -2.08 -8.76 5.27
N TRP A 125 -2.80 -7.86 4.62
CA TRP A 125 -2.23 -6.62 4.10
C TRP A 125 -3.21 -5.46 4.21
N ASP A 126 -2.66 -4.25 4.17
CA ASP A 126 -3.45 -3.05 3.90
C ASP A 126 -3.13 -2.54 2.48
N PRO A 127 -4.10 -2.54 1.56
CA PRO A 127 -4.01 -1.89 0.25
C PRO A 127 -3.70 -0.38 0.30
N ALA A 128 -3.73 0.27 1.47
CA ALA A 128 -3.14 1.58 1.73
C ALA A 128 -1.63 1.61 1.38
N ASP A 129 -0.87 0.65 1.90
CA ASP A 129 0.60 0.59 1.91
C ASP A 129 1.22 0.29 0.52
N TYR A 130 0.41 -0.16 -0.45
CA TYR A 130 0.91 -0.69 -1.72
C TYR A 130 1.55 0.39 -2.62
N THR A 131 2.79 0.10 -3.02
CA THR A 131 3.69 0.96 -3.81
C THR A 131 4.40 0.14 -4.89
N LEU A 132 4.85 0.81 -5.95
CA LEU A 132 5.55 0.18 -7.07
C LEU A 132 7.08 0.21 -6.89
N PRO A 133 7.85 -0.74 -7.45
CA PRO A 133 9.31 -0.77 -7.34
C PRO A 133 10.05 0.43 -7.97
N ASP A 134 9.35 1.21 -8.79
CA ASP A 134 9.76 2.41 -9.52
C ASP A 134 9.03 3.70 -9.09
N SER A 135 8.29 3.66 -7.97
CA SER A 135 7.67 4.84 -7.35
C SER A 135 8.64 6.00 -7.16
N ARG A 136 8.12 7.22 -7.34
CA ARG A 136 8.83 8.50 -7.16
C ARG A 136 8.48 9.16 -5.83
N TYR A 137 9.39 9.99 -5.34
CA TYR A 137 9.14 11.03 -4.35
C TYR A 137 8.81 12.36 -5.02
N PHE A 138 8.04 13.18 -4.33
CA PHE A 138 7.62 14.52 -4.73
C PHE A 138 7.93 15.50 -3.59
N VAL A 139 8.59 16.62 -3.90
CA VAL A 139 9.01 17.62 -2.91
C VAL A 139 8.76 19.03 -3.48
N PRO A 140 8.06 19.93 -2.75
CA PRO A 140 7.93 21.32 -3.16
C PRO A 140 9.25 22.07 -3.00
N VAL A 141 9.54 22.95 -3.94
CA VAL A 141 10.65 23.91 -3.88
C VAL A 141 10.03 25.28 -3.61
N GLN A 142 10.61 26.03 -2.68
CA GLN A 142 10.18 27.38 -2.32
C GLN A 142 11.27 28.36 -2.77
N ASN A 143 10.93 29.37 -3.58
CA ASN A 143 11.90 30.36 -4.09
C ASN A 143 11.67 31.74 -3.46
N GLY A 144 12.64 32.24 -2.71
CA GLY A 144 12.62 33.57 -2.11
C GLY A 144 12.95 34.67 -3.11
N ALA A 145 12.71 35.94 -2.73
CA ALA A 145 12.86 37.10 -3.62
C ALA A 145 14.26 37.37 -4.19
N ALA A 146 15.32 36.73 -3.66
CA ALA A 146 16.68 36.76 -4.21
C ALA A 146 17.05 35.49 -5.01
N GLY A 147 16.19 34.47 -4.99
CA GLY A 147 16.42 33.18 -5.65
C GLY A 147 16.03 33.20 -7.14
N ALA A 148 16.68 32.34 -7.91
CA ALA A 148 16.50 32.18 -9.35
C ALA A 148 15.87 30.83 -9.73
N ASP A 149 15.34 30.08 -8.77
CA ASP A 149 14.68 28.79 -9.02
C ASP A 149 13.22 28.99 -9.45
N THR A 150 12.89 28.55 -10.67
CA THR A 150 11.52 28.66 -11.19
C THR A 150 10.65 27.46 -10.83
N ARG A 151 11.21 26.38 -10.28
CA ARG A 151 10.51 25.15 -9.92
C ARG A 151 9.69 25.36 -8.64
N ALA A 152 8.46 24.84 -8.58
CA ALA A 152 7.66 24.82 -7.35
C ALA A 152 7.34 23.40 -6.85
N LEU A 153 7.30 22.40 -7.73
CA LEU A 153 7.23 20.98 -7.37
C LEU A 153 8.16 20.15 -8.25
N VAL A 154 8.92 19.23 -7.62
CA VAL A 154 9.86 18.35 -8.32
C VAL A 154 9.64 16.88 -7.96
N ALA A 155 9.92 15.99 -8.92
CA ALA A 155 9.73 14.54 -8.81
C ALA A 155 11.00 13.74 -9.14
N PHE A 156 11.35 12.75 -8.33
CA PHE A 156 12.53 11.88 -8.56
C PHE A 156 12.31 10.44 -8.08
N GLY A 157 13.02 9.49 -8.68
CA GLY A 157 12.94 8.07 -8.29
C GLY A 157 13.52 7.82 -6.90
N THR A 158 12.92 6.89 -6.16
CA THR A 158 13.31 6.48 -4.79
C THR A 158 14.79 6.09 -4.59
N LYS A 159 15.49 5.72 -5.67
CA LYS A 159 16.88 5.24 -5.68
C LYS A 159 17.90 6.30 -6.14
N THR A 160 17.47 7.53 -6.42
CA THR A 160 18.39 8.62 -6.83
C THR A 160 19.23 9.10 -5.64
N ARG A 161 20.53 9.28 -5.84
CA ARG A 161 21.53 9.75 -4.85
C ARG A 161 22.60 10.62 -5.52
N GLY A 162 23.35 11.41 -4.76
CA GLY A 162 24.41 12.30 -5.25
C GLY A 162 23.91 13.70 -5.64
N THR A 163 24.70 14.43 -6.43
CA THR A 163 24.48 15.83 -6.77
C THR A 163 23.94 15.99 -8.20
N CYS A 164 22.83 16.69 -8.39
CA CYS A 164 22.48 17.21 -9.73
C CYS A 164 23.34 18.45 -10.09
N PRO A 165 23.82 18.61 -11.34
CA PRO A 165 23.80 17.66 -12.46
C PRO A 165 25.08 16.81 -12.56
N THR A 166 25.98 16.93 -11.58
CA THR A 166 27.35 16.41 -11.60
C THR A 166 27.41 14.89 -11.58
N ASP A 167 26.65 14.25 -10.68
CA ASP A 167 26.68 12.82 -10.43
C ASP A 167 25.46 12.11 -11.05
N VAL A 168 24.31 12.79 -11.06
CA VAL A 168 23.01 12.29 -11.48
C VAL A 168 22.15 13.37 -12.14
N SER A 169 21.09 12.94 -12.84
CA SER A 169 20.08 13.85 -13.41
C SER A 169 19.33 14.64 -12.32
N CYS A 170 18.91 15.86 -12.66
CA CYS A 170 17.97 16.63 -11.86
C CYS A 170 16.58 15.99 -11.82
N PRO A 171 15.75 16.36 -10.82
CA PRO A 171 14.39 15.87 -10.72
C PRO A 171 13.52 16.52 -11.80
N VAL A 172 12.43 15.84 -12.15
CA VAL A 172 11.44 16.34 -13.12
C VAL A 172 10.60 17.43 -12.46
N THR A 173 10.66 18.65 -12.98
CA THR A 173 9.74 19.72 -12.58
C THR A 173 8.31 19.39 -13.02
N LEU A 174 7.35 19.47 -12.10
CA LEU A 174 5.92 19.29 -12.40
C LEU A 174 5.21 20.62 -12.62
N ASP A 175 5.54 21.64 -11.83
CA ASP A 175 4.99 23.00 -11.88
C ASP A 175 6.01 24.08 -11.46
N THR A 176 5.65 25.35 -11.68
CA THR A 176 6.52 26.51 -11.46
C THR A 176 5.97 27.52 -10.44
N GLN A 177 6.87 28.35 -9.90
CA GLN A 177 6.53 29.42 -8.94
C GLN A 177 5.45 30.37 -9.50
N ASP A 178 5.47 30.67 -10.80
CA ASP A 178 4.44 31.49 -11.46
C ASP A 178 3.04 30.87 -11.44
N GLN A 179 2.92 29.55 -11.26
CA GLN A 179 1.67 28.80 -11.31
C GLN A 179 1.05 28.59 -9.92
N VAL A 180 1.87 28.31 -8.90
CA VAL A 180 1.42 27.93 -7.55
C VAL A 180 2.08 28.71 -6.40
N GLY A 181 3.19 29.39 -6.66
CA GLY A 181 4.00 30.11 -5.68
C GLY A 181 4.49 29.22 -4.53
N THR A 182 4.65 29.83 -3.36
CA THR A 182 5.10 29.14 -2.14
C THR A 182 4.09 28.09 -1.69
N THR A 183 4.53 26.84 -1.63
CA THR A 183 3.71 25.68 -1.24
C THR A 183 4.43 24.81 -0.20
N PHE A 184 3.67 24.01 0.57
CA PHE A 184 4.23 23.06 1.55
C PHE A 184 3.57 21.69 1.49
N GLY A 185 2.29 21.55 1.88
CA GLY A 185 1.68 20.25 2.14
C GLY A 185 1.37 19.49 0.85
N LEU A 186 1.59 18.17 0.86
CA LEU A 186 1.31 17.29 -0.28
C LEU A 186 0.39 16.12 0.10
N ALA A 187 -0.42 15.65 -0.84
CA ALA A 187 -1.11 14.36 -0.73
C ALA A 187 -1.28 13.70 -2.10
N TYR A 188 -1.01 12.40 -2.22
CA TYR A 188 -1.05 11.68 -3.51
C TYR A 188 -2.35 10.88 -3.68
N ASP A 189 -3.09 11.14 -4.76
CA ASP A 189 -4.33 10.45 -5.13
C ASP A 189 -4.05 9.30 -6.10
N LYS A 190 -3.88 8.09 -5.56
CA LYS A 190 -3.66 6.84 -6.31
C LYS A 190 -4.86 6.41 -7.16
N TYR A 191 -6.05 6.98 -6.95
CA TYR A 191 -7.25 6.67 -7.73
C TYR A 191 -7.37 7.53 -8.99
N ARG A 192 -6.68 8.68 -9.04
CA ARG A 192 -6.73 9.64 -10.18
C ARG A 192 -5.36 10.07 -10.72
N SER A 193 -4.27 9.51 -10.19
CA SER A 193 -2.88 9.81 -10.58
C SER A 193 -2.55 11.30 -10.58
N ARG A 194 -2.86 11.96 -9.45
CA ARG A 194 -2.64 13.39 -9.21
C ARG A 194 -2.08 13.64 -7.82
N LEU A 195 -1.36 14.73 -7.64
CA LEU A 195 -1.01 15.29 -6.33
C LEU A 195 -1.99 16.40 -5.97
N PHE A 196 -2.28 16.54 -4.69
CA PHE A 196 -2.74 17.77 -4.07
C PHE A 196 -1.53 18.52 -3.49
N GLN A 197 -1.55 19.85 -3.56
CA GLN A 197 -0.46 20.73 -3.14
C GLN A 197 -1.05 21.99 -2.49
N SER A 198 -0.71 22.30 -1.24
CA SER A 198 -1.22 23.48 -0.52
C SER A 198 -0.27 24.68 -0.57
N ALA A 199 -0.84 25.88 -0.71
CA ALA A 199 -0.10 27.13 -0.50
C ALA A 199 0.39 27.25 0.96
N PHE A 200 1.49 27.98 1.18
CA PHE A 200 2.17 28.08 2.47
C PHE A 200 2.65 29.51 2.78
N ALA A 201 2.62 29.90 4.06
CA ALA A 201 3.03 31.22 4.54
C ALA A 201 4.52 31.25 4.89
N ARG A 202 5.35 31.85 4.03
CA ARG A 202 6.79 32.04 4.26
C ARG A 202 7.22 33.47 3.95
N ARG A 203 7.97 34.10 4.87
CA ARG A 203 8.53 35.44 4.64
C ARG A 203 9.51 35.40 3.46
N TYR A 204 9.54 36.48 2.69
CA TYR A 204 10.34 36.65 1.47
C TYR A 204 9.93 35.82 0.23
N ALA A 205 8.85 35.03 0.28
CA ALA A 205 8.36 34.30 -0.90
C ALA A 205 6.83 34.49 -1.07
N PRO A 206 6.34 34.82 -2.27
CA PRO A 206 4.93 35.11 -2.48
C PRO A 206 4.05 33.85 -2.47
N TYR A 207 2.78 34.03 -2.07
CA TYR A 207 1.71 33.10 -2.46
C TYR A 207 1.52 33.09 -4.00
N GLY A 208 1.07 31.96 -4.54
CA GLY A 208 0.70 31.87 -5.96
C GLY A 208 -0.52 32.70 -6.38
N PRO A 209 -0.90 32.69 -7.67
CA PRO A 209 -2.01 33.48 -8.22
C PRO A 209 -3.36 33.27 -7.53
N GLU A 210 -3.59 32.12 -6.91
CA GLU A 210 -4.82 31.82 -6.17
C GLU A 210 -4.76 32.24 -4.68
N GLY A 211 -3.60 32.65 -4.17
CA GLY A 211 -3.40 33.15 -2.81
C GLY A 211 -3.25 32.07 -1.72
N GLY A 212 -2.82 32.46 -0.53
CA GLY A 212 -2.39 31.58 0.57
C GLY A 212 -3.43 30.68 1.23
N GLY A 213 -4.64 30.58 0.67
CA GLY A 213 -5.65 29.59 1.05
C GLY A 213 -5.90 28.53 -0.04
N ALA A 214 -5.12 28.51 -1.12
CA ALA A 214 -5.33 27.62 -2.25
C ALA A 214 -4.79 26.19 -2.00
N ILE A 215 -5.55 25.20 -2.47
CA ILE A 215 -5.09 23.84 -2.70
C ILE A 215 -5.18 23.58 -4.20
N TYR A 216 -4.06 23.19 -4.80
CA TYR A 216 -3.93 22.85 -6.21
C TYR A 216 -4.01 21.34 -6.44
N THR A 217 -4.31 20.93 -7.68
CA THR A 217 -4.07 19.57 -8.19
C THR A 217 -3.03 19.60 -9.30
N VAL A 218 -2.07 18.67 -9.26
CA VAL A 218 -0.94 18.57 -10.19
C VAL A 218 -0.91 17.19 -10.86
N PRO A 219 -0.87 17.09 -12.21
CA PRO A 219 -0.75 15.82 -12.93
C PRO A 219 0.66 15.20 -12.78
N VAL A 220 0.77 14.02 -12.16
CA VAL A 220 2.08 13.43 -11.82
C VAL A 220 2.87 12.91 -13.03
N SER A 221 2.24 12.80 -14.20
CA SER A 221 2.91 12.54 -15.48
C SER A 221 3.81 13.69 -15.94
N GLY A 222 3.67 14.88 -15.35
CA GLY A 222 4.21 16.13 -15.87
C GLY A 222 3.46 16.63 -17.10
N GLY A 223 3.80 17.84 -17.55
CA GLY A 223 3.33 18.44 -18.81
C GLY A 223 1.90 19.02 -18.80
N GLY A 224 1.10 18.76 -17.76
CA GLY A 224 -0.18 19.41 -17.54
C GLY A 224 -0.07 20.52 -16.48
N ALA A 225 -0.69 21.68 -16.74
CA ALA A 225 -0.69 22.79 -15.78
C ALA A 225 -1.48 22.43 -14.49
N PRO A 226 -1.02 22.89 -13.31
CA PRO A 226 -1.76 22.72 -12.07
C PRO A 226 -3.09 23.51 -12.11
N LYS A 227 -4.07 23.04 -11.36
CA LYS A 227 -5.42 23.65 -11.28
C LYS A 227 -5.81 23.90 -9.83
N LEU A 228 -6.49 25.01 -9.54
CA LEU A 228 -7.17 25.18 -8.26
C LEU A 228 -8.17 24.03 -8.05
N PHE A 229 -7.96 23.25 -6.98
CA PHE A 229 -8.89 22.23 -6.52
C PHE A 229 -9.86 22.81 -5.51
N ALA A 230 -9.35 23.43 -4.45
CA ALA A 230 -10.15 23.93 -3.33
C ALA A 230 -9.53 25.19 -2.69
N ARG A 231 -10.32 25.85 -1.84
CA ARG A 231 -9.88 27.01 -1.04
C ARG A 231 -10.22 26.78 0.44
N VAL A 232 -9.21 26.83 1.30
CA VAL A 232 -9.36 26.76 2.76
C VAL A 232 -9.92 28.10 3.26
N PRO A 233 -11.15 28.16 3.80
CA PRO A 233 -11.76 29.42 4.21
C PRO A 233 -11.01 30.03 5.41
N GLY A 234 -10.70 31.33 5.33
CA GLY A 234 -10.04 32.06 6.42
C GLY A 234 -8.66 31.50 6.80
N ALA A 235 -7.85 31.10 5.81
CA ALA A 235 -6.48 30.64 6.05
C ALA A 235 -5.49 31.80 6.32
N THR A 236 -5.73 32.98 5.75
CA THR A 236 -4.79 34.13 5.78
C THR A 236 -5.46 35.42 6.24
N ALA A 237 -4.70 36.25 6.95
CA ALA A 237 -5.05 37.60 7.38
C ALA A 237 -3.93 38.63 7.09
N THR A 238 -2.66 38.21 7.09
CA THR A 238 -1.50 39.06 6.83
C THR A 238 -1.16 39.12 5.34
N GLN A 239 -0.82 40.32 4.84
CA GLN A 239 -0.42 40.56 3.45
C GLN A 239 1.09 40.80 3.36
N HIS A 240 1.76 40.14 2.42
CA HIS A 240 3.16 40.43 2.08
C HIS A 240 3.38 41.84 1.52
N ASP A 241 4.54 42.42 1.79
CA ASP A 241 5.04 43.58 1.04
C ASP A 241 5.61 43.11 -0.31
N THR A 242 4.74 43.00 -1.32
CA THR A 242 5.14 42.63 -2.68
C THR A 242 5.99 43.68 -3.40
N ALA A 243 6.11 44.90 -2.85
CA ALA A 243 7.00 45.94 -3.38
C ALA A 243 8.43 45.84 -2.80
N GLN A 244 8.59 45.29 -1.60
CA GLN A 244 9.88 44.97 -0.98
C GLN A 244 9.94 43.54 -0.45
N MET A 245 9.60 42.55 -1.27
CA MET A 245 9.53 41.13 -0.84
C MET A 245 10.86 40.63 -0.26
N ILE A 246 12.02 41.18 -0.64
CA ILE A 246 13.33 40.83 -0.03
C ILE A 246 13.53 41.37 1.40
N LYS A 247 12.57 42.13 1.92
CA LYS A 247 12.51 42.62 3.32
C LYS A 247 11.22 42.16 4.02
N ASP A 248 10.09 42.23 3.33
CA ASP A 248 8.76 41.76 3.77
C ASP A 248 8.49 41.99 5.28
N PRO A 249 8.59 43.25 5.77
CA PRO A 249 8.79 43.53 7.19
C PRO A 249 7.53 43.35 8.05
N GLY A 250 6.35 43.34 7.43
CA GLY A 250 5.08 43.08 8.11
C GLY A 250 4.75 41.59 8.28
N PHE A 251 5.52 40.70 7.63
CA PHE A 251 5.21 39.27 7.57
C PHE A 251 6.00 38.42 8.59
N THR A 252 6.70 39.03 9.55
CA THR A 252 7.53 38.25 10.49
C THR A 252 6.72 37.31 11.38
N ASP A 253 5.47 37.64 11.70
CA ASP A 253 4.67 36.86 12.64
C ASP A 253 3.87 35.72 11.99
N ALA A 254 3.51 35.86 10.71
CA ALA A 254 2.58 34.97 10.00
C ALA A 254 3.06 33.53 9.75
N PRO A 255 4.35 33.23 9.52
CA PRO A 255 4.86 31.86 9.39
C PRO A 255 4.54 31.00 10.62
N GLY A 256 4.00 29.81 10.38
CA GLY A 256 3.47 28.90 11.41
C GLY A 256 2.16 29.36 12.09
N LYS A 257 1.58 30.50 11.66
CA LYS A 257 0.33 31.07 12.21
C LYS A 257 -0.77 31.26 11.16
N GLU A 258 -0.43 31.25 9.88
CA GLU A 258 -1.36 31.47 8.77
C GLU A 258 -1.09 30.52 7.60
N SER A 259 -1.99 30.50 6.62
CA SER A 259 -2.02 29.58 5.49
C SER A 259 -2.31 28.13 5.92
N ILE A 260 -1.81 27.15 5.16
CA ILE A 260 -2.14 25.73 5.28
C ILE A 260 -0.91 24.96 5.74
N GLY A 261 -1.08 24.07 6.72
CA GLY A 261 -0.05 23.12 7.15
C GLY A 261 -0.02 21.87 6.26
N GLY A 262 0.06 20.70 6.89
CA GLY A 262 0.01 19.41 6.21
C GLY A 262 -1.31 19.16 5.46
N LEU A 263 -1.23 18.29 4.46
CA LEU A 263 -2.36 17.67 3.77
C LEU A 263 -2.37 16.17 4.06
N ALA A 264 -3.54 15.53 4.02
CA ALA A 264 -3.63 14.07 3.95
C ALA A 264 -4.90 13.64 3.21
N LEU A 265 -4.84 12.53 2.48
CA LEU A 265 -5.95 11.96 1.74
C LEU A 265 -6.40 10.66 2.43
N SER A 266 -7.71 10.46 2.65
CA SER A 266 -8.21 9.18 3.17
C SER A 266 -7.76 8.01 2.27
N GLU A 267 -7.49 6.85 2.86
CA GLU A 267 -6.88 5.71 2.17
C GLU A 267 -7.73 5.16 1.00
N ASP A 268 -9.03 5.43 1.02
CA ASP A 268 -10.01 5.12 -0.02
C ASP A 268 -10.14 6.22 -1.12
N GLY A 269 -9.40 7.32 -1.00
CA GLY A 269 -9.39 8.43 -1.95
C GLY A 269 -10.66 9.29 -1.95
N ALA A 270 -11.46 9.25 -0.88
CA ALA A 270 -12.73 9.95 -0.77
C ALA A 270 -12.63 11.39 -0.22
N THR A 271 -11.80 11.62 0.81
CA THR A 271 -11.75 12.87 1.56
C THR A 271 -10.32 13.41 1.68
N LEU A 272 -10.10 14.65 1.24
CA LEU A 272 -8.85 15.39 1.46
C LEU A 272 -8.98 16.23 2.72
N TYR A 273 -7.99 16.12 3.60
CA TYR A 273 -7.84 16.87 4.83
C TYR A 273 -6.73 17.92 4.71
N ALA A 274 -6.93 19.06 5.35
CA ALA A 274 -5.96 20.16 5.45
C ALA A 274 -6.03 20.81 6.84
N VAL A 275 -4.89 21.21 7.40
CA VAL A 275 -4.87 22.06 8.61
C VAL A 275 -4.87 23.54 8.21
N ASN A 276 -5.90 24.28 8.61
CA ASN A 276 -5.87 25.74 8.60
C ASN A 276 -5.08 26.21 9.84
N LEU A 277 -3.94 26.87 9.64
CA LEU A 277 -3.04 27.29 10.73
C LEU A 277 -3.60 28.48 11.53
N LEU A 278 -4.34 29.38 10.87
CA LEU A 278 -4.94 30.58 11.48
C LEU A 278 -6.15 30.23 12.37
N THR A 279 -7.05 29.36 11.89
CA THR A 279 -8.20 28.90 12.69
C THR A 279 -7.92 27.62 13.48
N ARG A 280 -6.72 27.04 13.34
CA ARG A 280 -6.24 25.84 14.04
C ARG A 280 -7.24 24.69 13.98
N SER A 281 -7.75 24.47 12.78
CA SER A 281 -8.90 23.62 12.52
C SER A 281 -8.60 22.69 11.35
N LEU A 282 -9.06 21.46 11.48
CA LEU A 282 -9.04 20.44 10.45
C LEU A 282 -10.19 20.73 9.47
N VAL A 283 -9.86 20.87 8.19
CA VAL A 283 -10.82 21.17 7.11
C VAL A 283 -10.86 19.97 6.16
N SER A 284 -12.04 19.49 5.81
CA SER A 284 -12.20 18.34 4.91
C SER A 284 -12.91 18.71 3.60
N PHE A 285 -12.51 18.09 2.50
CA PHE A 285 -13.05 18.30 1.15
C PHE A 285 -13.32 16.97 0.43
N PRO A 286 -14.34 16.90 -0.45
CA PRO A 286 -14.60 15.73 -1.26
C PRO A 286 -13.52 15.58 -2.33
N ALA A 287 -12.57 14.66 -2.12
CA ALA A 287 -11.44 14.42 -3.00
C ALA A 287 -11.80 13.66 -4.29
N THR A 288 -13.08 13.33 -4.49
CA THR A 288 -13.49 12.45 -5.61
C THR A 288 -13.65 13.17 -6.94
N GLY A 289 -13.88 14.49 -6.93
CA GLY A 289 -14.07 15.33 -8.12
C GLY A 289 -12.83 16.09 -8.58
N ASP A 290 -12.97 16.83 -9.68
CA ASP A 290 -11.91 17.72 -10.21
C ASP A 290 -11.66 18.96 -9.33
N THR A 291 -12.68 19.43 -8.61
CA THR A 291 -12.63 20.57 -7.68
C THR A 291 -13.60 20.37 -6.50
N ALA A 292 -13.38 21.12 -5.41
CA ALA A 292 -14.29 21.25 -4.27
C ALA A 292 -14.50 22.74 -3.94
N SER A 293 -15.72 23.23 -4.14
CA SER A 293 -16.06 24.66 -3.99
C SER A 293 -16.24 25.12 -2.53
N ALA A 294 -16.41 24.19 -1.60
CA ALA A 294 -16.51 24.42 -0.16
C ALA A 294 -16.05 23.17 0.62
N PRO A 295 -15.67 23.30 1.91
CA PRO A 295 -15.45 22.15 2.78
C PRO A 295 -16.73 21.35 3.05
N GLU A 296 -16.59 20.05 3.32
CA GLU A 296 -17.62 19.21 3.93
C GLU A 296 -17.74 19.51 5.43
N ALA A 297 -16.60 19.66 6.11
CA ALA A 297 -16.53 19.95 7.53
C ALA A 297 -15.36 20.89 7.86
N THR A 298 -15.45 21.52 9.02
CA THR A 298 -14.35 22.24 9.66
C THR A 298 -14.44 22.01 11.16
N VAL A 299 -13.43 21.37 11.73
CA VAL A 299 -13.44 20.91 13.13
C VAL A 299 -12.23 21.48 13.85
N ARG A 300 -12.46 22.21 14.95
CA ARG A 300 -11.39 22.77 15.78
C ARG A 300 -10.56 21.64 16.39
N ILE A 301 -9.26 21.61 16.11
CA ILE A 301 -8.32 20.62 16.67
C ILE A 301 -8.11 20.99 18.15
N PRO A 302 -8.40 20.11 19.14
CA PRO A 302 -8.31 20.49 20.55
C PRO A 302 -6.96 21.06 20.94
N ASP A 303 -6.99 21.95 21.94
CA ASP A 303 -5.80 22.47 22.61
C ASP A 303 -5.36 21.43 23.64
N PRO A 304 -4.12 20.91 23.59
CA PRO A 304 -3.64 19.84 24.48
C PRO A 304 -3.17 20.38 25.83
N ASP A 305 -3.90 21.32 26.42
CA ASP A 305 -3.50 22.09 27.60
C ASP A 305 -2.12 22.76 27.41
N CYS A 306 -1.99 23.62 26.39
CA CYS A 306 -0.83 24.53 26.28
C CYS A 306 -0.86 25.62 27.37
N ALA A 307 0.31 26.19 27.72
CA ALA A 307 0.44 27.16 28.82
C ALA A 307 -0.43 28.41 28.64
N ALA A 308 -0.57 28.90 27.40
CA ALA A 308 -1.76 29.63 26.96
C ALA A 308 -2.34 28.96 25.70
N SER A 309 -3.66 29.10 25.50
CA SER A 309 -4.31 28.60 24.28
C SER A 309 -3.86 29.31 23.00
N GLY A 310 -3.17 30.45 23.13
CA GLY A 310 -2.43 31.10 22.05
C GLY A 310 -1.25 30.28 21.52
N ASP A 311 -0.70 29.35 22.31
CA ASP A 311 0.55 28.64 21.99
C ASP A 311 0.33 27.34 21.19
N TRP A 312 -0.90 26.85 21.04
CA TRP A 312 -1.17 25.62 20.28
C TRP A 312 -1.00 25.82 18.77
N ARG A 313 -0.11 25.03 18.16
CA ARG A 313 0.28 25.04 16.75
C ARG A 313 0.10 23.64 16.14
N PRO A 314 -1.13 23.23 15.75
CA PRO A 314 -1.35 22.04 14.94
C PRO A 314 -0.84 22.28 13.52
N PHE A 315 -0.22 21.29 12.89
CA PHE A 315 0.36 21.45 11.55
C PHE A 315 0.34 20.15 10.72
N GLY A 316 1.15 19.15 11.09
CA GLY A 316 1.35 17.94 10.29
C GLY A 316 0.13 17.02 10.23
N LEU A 317 -0.08 16.37 9.08
CA LEU A 317 -1.12 15.36 8.88
C LEU A 317 -0.52 14.07 8.31
N ALA A 318 -1.10 12.93 8.66
CA ALA A 318 -0.86 11.64 8.00
C ALA A 318 -2.08 10.72 8.14
N THR A 319 -2.26 9.79 7.20
CA THR A 319 -3.26 8.72 7.30
C THR A 319 -2.58 7.35 7.37
N HIS A 320 -3.01 6.51 8.31
CA HIS A 320 -2.48 5.16 8.50
C HIS A 320 -3.48 4.29 9.28
N ASP A 321 -3.60 3.01 8.91
CA ASP A 321 -4.48 2.02 9.52
C ASP A 321 -5.96 2.53 9.63
N ASN A 322 -6.43 3.17 8.55
CA ASN A 322 -7.73 3.84 8.39
C ASN A 322 -8.07 4.85 9.50
N LYS A 323 -7.07 5.63 9.91
CA LYS A 323 -7.20 6.79 10.81
C LYS A 323 -6.44 7.98 10.25
N LEU A 324 -6.93 9.17 10.56
CA LEU A 324 -6.18 10.40 10.37
C LEU A 324 -5.40 10.72 11.65
N TYR A 325 -4.15 11.16 11.51
CA TYR A 325 -3.32 11.68 12.59
C TYR A 325 -3.04 13.17 12.36
N VAL A 326 -3.00 13.92 13.46
CA VAL A 326 -2.77 15.37 13.47
C VAL A 326 -1.66 15.67 14.48
N GLY A 327 -0.51 16.13 13.99
CA GLY A 327 0.61 16.55 14.80
C GLY A 327 0.58 18.06 15.09
N GLY A 328 1.25 18.46 16.17
CA GLY A 328 1.45 19.87 16.50
C GLY A 328 2.34 20.07 17.73
N VAL A 329 2.56 21.33 18.09
CA VAL A 329 3.32 21.71 19.29
C VAL A 329 2.59 22.77 20.13
N CYS A 330 2.88 22.81 21.42
CA CYS A 330 2.79 24.05 22.18
C CYS A 330 4.08 24.84 21.96
N GLY A 331 4.00 25.99 21.29
CA GLY A 331 5.17 26.82 20.94
C GLY A 331 5.73 27.69 22.07
N ALA A 332 5.12 27.67 23.27
CA ALA A 332 5.50 28.46 24.45
C ALA A 332 5.67 29.99 24.22
N GLU A 333 5.04 30.52 23.17
CA GLU A 333 5.17 31.92 22.74
C GLU A 333 4.76 32.90 23.85
N SER A 334 3.67 32.59 24.55
CA SER A 334 3.12 33.41 25.63
C SER A 334 3.98 33.47 26.90
N THR A 335 4.79 32.44 27.17
CA THR A 335 5.56 32.31 28.42
C THR A 335 7.06 32.52 28.24
N GLN A 336 7.58 32.31 27.03
CA GLN A 336 9.01 32.34 26.70
C GLN A 336 9.85 31.37 27.57
N LYS A 337 9.30 30.20 27.91
CA LYS A 337 10.01 29.12 28.63
C LYS A 337 10.09 27.83 27.82
N ARG A 338 11.26 27.18 27.81
CA ARG A 338 11.42 25.84 27.19
C ARG A 338 10.56 24.78 27.90
N ASP A 339 10.36 24.89 29.21
CA ASP A 339 9.57 23.95 30.02
C ASP A 339 8.09 23.86 29.58
N ASP A 340 7.57 24.88 28.90
CA ASP A 340 6.20 24.94 28.38
C ASP A 340 6.09 24.37 26.93
N LEU A 341 7.22 23.96 26.31
CA LEU A 341 7.26 23.34 24.98
C LEU A 341 6.92 21.84 25.03
N LYS A 342 5.98 21.39 24.19
CA LYS A 342 5.67 19.97 24.01
C LYS A 342 5.15 19.66 22.61
N ALA A 343 5.54 18.51 22.07
CA ALA A 343 4.96 17.90 20.88
C ALA A 343 3.74 17.06 21.26
N VAL A 344 2.72 17.05 20.41
CA VAL A 344 1.47 16.29 20.60
C VAL A 344 1.01 15.71 19.27
N VAL A 345 0.59 14.45 19.28
CA VAL A 345 -0.11 13.83 18.14
C VAL A 345 -1.48 13.32 18.61
N TYR A 346 -2.52 13.71 17.86
CA TYR A 346 -3.87 13.17 17.97
C TYR A 346 -4.12 12.14 16.87
N ALA A 347 -4.88 11.09 17.18
CA ALA A 347 -5.63 10.31 16.20
C ALA A 347 -7.07 10.85 16.11
N TYR A 348 -7.66 10.85 14.91
CA TYR A 348 -9.02 11.32 14.63
C TYR A 348 -9.82 10.23 13.91
N ASP A 349 -10.96 9.85 14.49
CA ASP A 349 -11.84 8.76 14.00
C ASP A 349 -12.99 9.25 13.09
N GLY A 350 -12.92 10.50 12.63
CA GLY A 350 -14.01 11.19 11.94
C GLY A 350 -15.00 11.91 12.87
N LYS A 351 -14.86 11.82 14.20
CA LYS A 351 -15.76 12.43 15.20
C LYS A 351 -15.04 13.03 16.41
N GLN A 352 -13.99 12.39 16.90
CA GLN A 352 -13.28 12.72 18.13
C GLN A 352 -11.77 12.65 17.92
N PHE A 353 -11.05 13.57 18.56
CA PHE A 353 -9.59 13.53 18.66
C PHE A 353 -9.19 12.79 19.94
N THR A 354 -8.33 11.79 19.82
CA THR A 354 -7.73 11.04 20.93
C THR A 354 -6.23 11.32 20.94
N THR A 355 -5.69 11.83 22.04
CA THR A 355 -4.24 12.02 22.18
C THR A 355 -3.55 10.65 22.18
N VAL A 356 -2.60 10.45 21.27
CA VAL A 356 -1.82 9.20 21.15
C VAL A 356 -0.35 9.38 21.52
N LEU A 357 0.18 10.61 21.41
CA LEU A 357 1.52 10.97 21.86
C LEU A 357 1.50 12.36 22.51
N THR A 358 2.30 12.53 23.56
CA THR A 358 2.65 13.84 24.15
C THR A 358 4.07 13.74 24.70
N HIS A 359 4.96 14.64 24.29
CA HIS A 359 6.36 14.64 24.73
C HIS A 359 6.89 16.07 24.96
N PRO A 360 7.52 16.39 26.10
CA PRO A 360 8.15 17.69 26.34
C PRO A 360 9.35 17.91 25.42
N LEU A 361 9.44 19.08 24.76
CA LEU A 361 10.56 19.41 23.87
C LEU A 361 11.70 20.13 24.64
N THR A 362 11.97 19.67 25.86
CA THR A 362 12.99 20.21 26.78
C THR A 362 14.35 19.52 26.66
N GLY A 363 14.48 18.55 25.75
CA GLY A 363 15.69 17.76 25.54
C GLY A 363 16.91 18.60 25.14
N LYS A 364 18.06 17.93 25.03
CA LYS A 364 19.22 18.46 24.32
C LYS A 364 19.26 17.83 22.93
N ARG A 365 19.67 18.65 21.98
CA ARG A 365 19.79 18.39 20.55
C ARG A 365 21.22 18.66 20.06
N GLY A 366 21.50 18.35 18.80
CA GLY A 366 22.75 18.69 18.15
C GLY A 366 22.96 20.19 18.02
N TYR A 367 24.21 20.58 17.74
CA TYR A 367 24.51 21.99 17.47
C TYR A 367 24.14 22.36 16.03
N VAL A 368 23.17 23.27 15.86
CA VAL A 368 22.79 23.85 14.55
C VAL A 368 24.02 24.42 13.83
N PHE A 369 24.98 25.01 14.55
CA PHE A 369 26.31 25.27 14.02
C PHE A 369 27.41 25.00 15.05
N VAL A 370 28.44 24.25 14.66
CA VAL A 370 29.50 23.76 15.60
C VAL A 370 30.58 24.81 15.94
N GLY A 371 30.40 26.07 15.53
CA GLY A 371 31.35 27.16 15.72
C GLY A 371 31.60 27.52 17.19
N ALA A 372 32.81 28.04 17.47
CA ALA A 372 33.29 28.27 18.84
C ALA A 372 32.55 29.36 19.63
N ALA A 373 31.89 30.31 18.94
CA ALA A 373 31.03 31.30 19.59
C ALA A 373 29.60 30.75 19.83
N GLN A 374 29.20 29.75 19.05
CA GLN A 374 27.85 29.20 18.98
C GLN A 374 27.66 28.03 19.95
N LYS A 375 28.66 27.16 20.15
CA LYS A 375 28.62 26.06 21.13
C LYS A 375 28.45 26.51 22.60
N ALA A 376 28.65 27.80 22.90
CA ALA A 376 28.46 28.36 24.24
C ALA A 376 26.99 28.66 24.61
N SER A 377 26.04 28.59 23.66
CA SER A 377 24.64 28.93 23.88
C SER A 377 23.72 27.72 23.76
N ALA A 378 22.88 27.49 24.78
CA ALA A 378 21.81 26.49 24.73
C ALA A 378 20.69 26.83 23.71
N GLN A 379 20.72 28.02 23.10
CA GLN A 379 19.88 28.39 21.96
C GLN A 379 20.26 27.63 20.67
N ASN A 380 21.51 27.18 20.57
CA ASN A 380 22.07 26.47 19.42
C ASN A 380 21.91 24.93 19.49
N SER A 381 21.41 24.40 20.61
CA SER A 381 21.31 22.94 20.88
C SER A 381 20.12 22.53 21.76
N GLN A 382 19.06 23.34 21.74
CA GLN A 382 17.73 23.04 22.28
C GLN A 382 16.67 23.76 21.45
N TRP A 383 15.45 23.23 21.44
CA TRP A 383 14.28 23.95 20.95
C TRP A 383 14.03 25.23 21.77
N ASN A 384 13.55 26.27 21.08
CA ASN A 384 13.28 27.60 21.65
C ASN A 384 11.79 27.94 21.60
N PRO A 385 11.27 28.69 22.60
CA PRO A 385 9.94 29.28 22.52
C PRO A 385 9.80 30.15 21.27
N TRP A 386 8.65 30.03 20.60
CA TRP A 386 8.33 30.84 19.43
C TRP A 386 8.48 32.33 19.76
N ASN A 387 9.31 33.03 18.98
CA ASN A 387 9.61 34.43 19.22
C ASN A 387 9.95 35.14 17.91
N THR A 388 9.18 36.18 17.61
CA THR A 388 9.36 37.06 16.44
C THR A 388 9.37 38.54 16.86
N ASP A 389 9.69 38.83 18.13
CA ASP A 389 9.76 40.18 18.69
C ASP A 389 11.05 40.91 18.26
N LEU A 390 10.85 41.95 17.45
CA LEU A 390 11.90 42.81 16.91
C LEU A 390 12.70 43.56 17.99
N ALA A 391 12.20 43.70 19.21
CA ALA A 391 12.93 44.25 20.35
C ALA A 391 14.00 43.29 20.91
N THR A 392 13.89 41.99 20.63
CA THR A 392 14.85 40.96 21.08
C THR A 392 15.69 40.36 19.94
N TRP A 393 15.41 40.75 18.69
CA TRP A 393 15.93 40.18 17.44
C TRP A 393 17.44 39.86 17.42
N ASP A 394 18.28 40.76 17.95
CA ASP A 394 19.75 40.57 17.93
C ASP A 394 20.22 39.40 18.80
N LYS A 395 19.40 38.88 19.73
CA LYS A 395 19.70 37.64 20.49
C LYS A 395 19.86 36.44 19.55
N ASN A 396 19.17 36.46 18.40
CA ASN A 396 19.14 35.33 17.46
C ASN A 396 20.43 35.27 16.63
N ASN A 397 21.22 36.34 16.58
CA ASN A 397 22.48 36.40 15.82
C ASN A 397 23.65 35.83 16.63
N LEU A 398 23.87 34.52 16.50
CA LEU A 398 25.00 33.81 17.11
C LEU A 398 26.25 33.94 16.22
N GLY A 399 26.91 35.10 16.29
CA GLY A 399 28.24 35.31 15.71
C GLY A 399 28.27 35.44 14.18
N GLY A 400 27.21 36.00 13.57
CA GLY A 400 27.08 36.22 12.13
C GLY A 400 26.03 35.31 11.46
N ALA A 401 25.56 34.28 12.16
CA ALA A 401 24.47 33.41 11.72
C ALA A 401 23.26 33.59 12.64
N PHE A 402 22.06 33.65 12.07
CA PHE A 402 20.82 33.69 12.83
C PHE A 402 20.33 32.28 13.12
N ILE A 403 20.29 31.92 14.41
CA ILE A 403 19.97 30.59 14.95
C ILE A 403 19.09 30.79 16.18
N ASP A 404 17.84 30.34 16.10
CA ASP A 404 16.88 30.28 17.21
C ASP A 404 15.83 29.21 16.87
N PRO A 405 16.19 27.92 16.83
CA PRO A 405 15.31 26.85 16.36
C PRO A 405 13.99 26.80 17.12
N GLN A 406 12.90 27.09 16.41
CA GLN A 406 11.53 27.14 16.96
C GLN A 406 10.74 25.95 16.42
N PRO A 407 10.29 25.00 17.26
CA PRO A 407 9.77 23.72 16.80
C PRO A 407 8.43 23.87 16.08
N GLU A 408 8.26 23.16 14.97
CA GLU A 408 6.98 22.95 14.31
C GLU A 408 6.90 21.48 13.84
N LEU A 409 5.91 20.73 14.34
CA LEU A 409 5.73 19.32 13.95
C LEU A 409 5.09 19.28 12.56
N ALA A 410 5.95 19.32 11.54
CA ALA A 410 5.56 19.66 10.18
C ALA A 410 5.06 18.46 9.36
N SER A 411 5.58 17.26 9.63
CA SER A 411 5.30 16.06 8.84
C SER A 411 5.36 14.78 9.70
N LEU A 412 4.67 13.73 9.24
CA LEU A 412 4.47 12.46 9.95
C LEU A 412 4.48 11.29 8.96
N ALA A 413 5.19 10.21 9.30
CA ALA A 413 5.14 8.93 8.58
C ALA A 413 5.08 7.75 9.55
N PHE A 414 4.70 6.56 9.06
CA PHE A 414 4.55 5.36 9.89
C PHE A 414 5.44 4.23 9.40
N ALA A 415 6.22 3.64 10.31
CA ALA A 415 7.00 2.44 10.07
C ALA A 415 6.11 1.18 10.03
N ARG A 416 6.65 0.06 9.53
CA ARG A 416 5.91 -1.21 9.35
C ARG A 416 5.28 -1.80 10.62
N ASP A 417 5.83 -1.48 11.78
CA ASP A 417 5.34 -1.92 13.11
C ASP A 417 4.31 -0.96 13.73
N GLY A 418 3.98 0.14 13.04
CA GLY A 418 3.10 1.21 13.51
C GLY A 418 3.81 2.33 14.28
N SER A 419 5.15 2.31 14.38
CA SER A 419 5.95 3.38 14.98
C SER A 419 5.86 4.68 14.17
N MET A 420 5.81 5.83 14.86
CA MET A 420 5.72 7.15 14.23
C MET A 420 7.12 7.72 13.95
N ILE A 421 7.40 8.01 12.69
CA ILE A 421 8.50 8.86 12.25
C ILE A 421 7.96 10.29 12.25
N ILE A 422 8.64 11.21 12.94
CA ILE A 422 8.15 12.57 13.18
C ILE A 422 9.20 13.56 12.69
N GLY A 423 8.80 14.46 11.79
CA GLY A 423 9.65 15.54 11.31
C GLY A 423 9.34 16.86 12.00
N PHE A 424 10.37 17.52 12.53
CA PHE A 424 10.26 18.87 13.09
C PHE A 424 11.00 19.87 12.24
N ARG A 425 10.28 20.92 11.86
CA ARG A 425 10.80 22.07 11.11
C ARG A 425 11.19 23.18 12.07
N ASP A 426 12.19 23.97 11.69
CA ASP A 426 12.49 25.24 12.33
C ASP A 426 11.62 26.37 11.76
N ARG A 427 10.57 26.73 12.49
CA ARG A 427 9.66 27.83 12.15
C ARG A 427 10.37 29.19 12.05
N PHE A 428 11.50 29.39 12.72
CA PHE A 428 12.25 30.65 12.60
C PHE A 428 12.88 30.79 11.20
N MET A 429 13.16 29.68 10.50
CA MET A 429 13.65 29.73 9.12
C MET A 429 12.59 30.07 8.09
N ASP A 430 11.29 29.92 8.37
CA ASP A 430 10.25 30.48 7.49
C ASP A 430 10.04 32.00 7.70
N VAL A 431 10.70 32.58 8.70
CA VAL A 431 10.85 34.02 8.90
C VAL A 431 12.17 34.54 8.28
N LEU A 432 13.13 33.65 8.03
CA LEU A 432 14.48 33.97 7.53
C LEU A 432 14.79 33.40 6.13
N SER A 433 15.96 33.76 5.61
CA SER A 433 16.47 33.29 4.32
C SER A 433 18.00 33.43 4.25
N ALA A 434 18.56 33.17 3.06
CA ALA A 434 19.92 33.59 2.74
C ALA A 434 19.87 35.01 2.18
N LYS A 435 20.48 35.97 2.91
CA LYS A 435 20.65 37.38 2.51
C LYS A 435 19.34 38.18 2.38
N GLY A 436 18.24 37.70 2.95
CA GLY A 436 17.05 38.52 3.19
C GLY A 436 17.35 39.70 4.14
N LEU A 437 16.64 40.80 4.00
CA LEU A 437 16.93 42.02 4.77
C LEU A 437 16.24 42.00 6.14
N ASP A 438 16.97 42.45 7.17
CA ASP A 438 16.47 42.65 8.54
C ASP A 438 15.07 43.32 8.53
N PRO A 439 14.07 42.80 9.25
CA PRO A 439 12.70 43.31 9.20
C PRO A 439 12.54 44.74 9.76
N ARG A 440 13.47 45.21 10.61
CA ARG A 440 13.32 46.45 11.37
C ARG A 440 13.30 47.70 10.46
N PRO A 441 12.58 48.76 10.83
CA PRO A 441 12.53 50.00 10.04
C PRO A 441 13.92 50.56 9.79
N GLN A 442 14.22 50.93 8.54
CA GLN A 442 15.48 51.52 8.07
C GLN A 442 16.75 50.65 8.19
N ASN A 443 16.72 49.48 8.85
CA ASN A 443 17.81 48.51 8.78
C ASN A 443 17.69 47.71 7.47
N ASN A 444 18.77 47.64 6.68
CA ASN A 444 18.84 46.86 5.45
C ASN A 444 20.11 45.96 5.46
N THR A 445 20.55 45.54 6.64
CA THR A 445 21.56 44.49 6.79
C THR A 445 21.00 43.17 6.24
N PRO A 446 21.70 42.47 5.32
CA PRO A 446 21.35 41.11 4.93
C PRO A 446 21.63 40.12 6.07
N GLU A 447 20.71 39.20 6.30
CA GLU A 447 20.75 38.20 7.37
C GLU A 447 20.98 36.80 6.78
N THR A 448 21.68 35.94 7.53
CA THR A 448 21.94 34.54 7.13
C THR A 448 21.32 33.61 8.18
N GLY A 449 20.16 33.02 7.87
CA GLY A 449 19.55 31.99 8.70
C GLY A 449 20.23 30.62 8.55
N MET A 450 20.24 29.81 9.61
CA MET A 450 20.61 28.39 9.58
C MET A 450 19.55 27.57 10.34
N SER A 451 18.96 26.59 9.67
CA SER A 451 17.88 25.75 10.19
C SER A 451 18.37 24.79 11.27
N GLY A 452 17.62 24.70 12.38
CA GLY A 452 17.68 23.57 13.31
C GLY A 452 16.42 22.72 13.26
N GLY A 453 16.09 22.13 12.10
CA GLY A 453 15.09 21.07 12.00
C GLY A 453 15.67 19.72 12.46
N ASP A 454 14.83 18.69 12.58
CA ASP A 454 15.10 17.45 13.34
C ASP A 454 14.21 16.32 12.80
N ILE A 455 14.67 15.07 12.89
CA ILE A 455 13.87 13.86 12.63
C ILE A 455 14.01 12.82 13.75
N THR A 456 12.87 12.40 14.30
CA THR A 456 12.79 11.57 15.51
C THR A 456 11.81 10.39 15.34
N MET A 457 11.94 9.38 16.19
CA MET A 457 11.04 8.22 16.25
C MET A 457 10.30 8.14 17.58
N ALA A 458 8.98 7.97 17.52
CA ALA A 458 8.18 7.45 18.63
C ALA A 458 7.77 6.01 18.32
N CYS A 459 8.45 5.04 18.94
CA CYS A 459 8.25 3.62 18.69
C CYS A 459 6.92 3.11 19.27
N ALA A 460 6.22 2.27 18.50
CA ALA A 460 4.98 1.64 18.94
C ALA A 460 5.25 0.60 20.03
N ASN A 461 4.49 0.64 21.13
CA ASN A 461 4.61 -0.35 22.20
C ASN A 461 3.77 -1.60 21.91
N PRO A 462 4.28 -2.81 22.21
CA PRO A 462 3.46 -4.02 22.20
C PRO A 462 2.24 -3.96 23.13
N ALA A 463 2.27 -3.16 24.19
CA ALA A 463 1.12 -2.93 25.09
C ALA A 463 0.13 -1.86 24.57
N GLY A 464 0.42 -1.18 23.46
CA GLY A 464 -0.27 0.02 22.99
C GLY A 464 0.36 1.32 23.51
N GLY A 465 0.13 2.41 22.79
CA GLY A 465 0.82 3.69 23.03
C GLY A 465 2.24 3.72 22.45
N TYR A 466 2.95 4.82 22.69
CA TYR A 466 4.23 5.14 22.04
C TYR A 466 5.32 5.48 23.07
N ALA A 467 6.57 5.10 22.77
CA ALA A 467 7.75 5.49 23.53
C ALA A 467 8.65 6.36 22.65
N TRP A 468 9.10 7.50 23.17
CA TRP A 468 10.02 8.39 22.46
C TRP A 468 11.42 7.75 22.36
N GLU A 469 12.25 8.16 21.39
CA GLU A 469 13.60 7.64 21.22
C GLU A 469 14.44 7.69 22.51
N GLY A 470 15.32 6.71 22.68
CA GLY A 470 16.05 6.46 23.93
C GLY A 470 15.18 6.07 25.14
N THR A 471 13.86 5.91 24.99
CA THR A 471 12.95 5.51 26.09
C THR A 471 12.17 4.23 25.79
N GLY A 472 11.84 3.46 26.83
CA GLY A 472 10.98 2.28 26.71
C GLY A 472 11.56 1.20 25.80
N ASN A 473 10.88 0.91 24.69
CA ASN A 473 11.36 0.02 23.63
C ASN A 473 12.03 0.76 22.46
N CYS A 474 12.09 2.09 22.48
CA CYS A 474 12.68 2.89 21.42
C CYS A 474 14.17 3.15 21.70
N PRO A 475 15.09 2.69 20.82
CA PRO A 475 16.53 2.86 21.02
C PRO A 475 16.96 4.33 20.89
N ASN A 476 18.17 4.60 21.38
CA ASN A 476 19.03 5.68 20.90
C ASN A 476 20.06 5.02 19.96
N HIS A 477 20.23 5.55 18.75
CA HIS A 477 21.21 5.07 17.77
C HIS A 477 22.47 5.94 17.70
N ALA A 478 22.50 7.09 18.38
CA ALA A 478 23.68 7.96 18.44
C ALA A 478 24.86 7.26 19.14
N THR A 479 26.03 7.29 18.49
CA THR A 479 27.30 6.86 19.05
C THR A 479 28.42 7.75 18.51
N PRO A 480 29.57 7.90 19.22
CA PRO A 480 30.70 8.74 18.79
C PRO A 480 31.40 8.36 17.46
N ALA A 481 30.85 7.41 16.71
CA ALA A 481 31.27 7.00 15.37
C ALA A 481 30.24 7.31 14.27
N ASN A 482 28.99 7.62 14.62
CA ASN A 482 27.92 7.96 13.67
C ASN A 482 27.17 9.27 13.98
N ASP A 483 27.42 9.95 15.11
CA ASP A 483 26.69 11.14 15.60
C ASP A 483 27.28 12.51 15.19
N GLY A 484 28.23 12.59 14.26
CA GLY A 484 28.86 13.87 13.92
C GLY A 484 29.66 14.55 15.04
N GLY A 485 29.99 13.85 16.14
CA GLY A 485 30.81 14.34 17.25
C GLY A 485 30.03 15.12 18.31
N GLU A 486 28.90 14.58 18.73
CA GLU A 486 27.97 15.20 19.68
C GLU A 486 28.39 15.15 21.15
N ASP A 487 27.63 15.88 21.98
CA ASP A 487 27.77 15.81 23.43
C ASP A 487 26.85 14.70 23.98
N ASN A 488 27.37 13.85 24.88
CA ASN A 488 26.76 12.67 25.51
C ASN A 488 25.33 12.77 26.13
N GLY A 489 24.64 13.91 26.01
CA GLY A 489 23.27 14.12 26.46
C GLY A 489 22.25 14.33 25.33
N VAL A 490 22.68 14.26 24.06
CA VAL A 490 21.78 14.17 22.90
C VAL A 490 21.31 12.71 22.73
N VAL A 491 20.11 12.52 22.18
CA VAL A 491 19.42 11.23 22.10
C VAL A 491 18.62 11.18 20.80
N GLU A 492 19.03 10.34 19.86
CA GLU A 492 18.51 10.36 18.49
C GLU A 492 18.29 8.94 17.95
N TYR A 493 17.15 8.73 17.30
CA TYR A 493 16.91 7.54 16.49
C TYR A 493 17.60 7.63 15.12
N PHE A 494 17.83 8.84 14.59
CA PHE A 494 18.30 9.11 13.23
C PHE A 494 19.59 9.97 13.16
N PRO A 495 20.67 9.68 13.91
CA PRO A 495 21.88 10.52 14.06
C PRO A 495 22.74 10.72 12.80
N GLY A 496 22.19 10.50 11.61
CA GLY A 496 22.84 10.70 10.32
C GLY A 496 22.63 12.09 9.71
N ASP A 497 21.82 12.98 10.30
CA ASP A 497 21.49 14.31 9.77
C ASP A 497 22.46 15.39 10.25
N PHE A 498 23.75 15.13 10.07
CA PHE A 498 24.83 16.09 10.34
C PHE A 498 25.65 16.40 9.08
N PHE A 499 26.21 17.61 9.01
CA PHE A 499 27.22 17.97 8.02
C PHE A 499 28.59 18.04 8.68
N SER A 500 29.44 17.05 8.38
CA SER A 500 30.75 16.84 9.02
C SER A 500 31.59 18.12 9.14
N GLY A 501 31.82 18.57 10.38
CA GLY A 501 32.62 19.75 10.70
C GLY A 501 31.90 21.11 10.60
N GLY A 502 30.59 21.14 10.30
CA GLY A 502 29.79 22.37 10.23
C GLY A 502 28.51 22.34 11.07
N HIS A 503 27.70 21.30 10.90
CA HIS A 503 26.34 21.18 11.47
C HIS A 503 26.17 19.80 12.09
N GLN A 504 25.44 19.70 13.19
CA GLN A 504 24.97 18.41 13.73
C GLN A 504 23.50 18.14 13.44
N GLU A 505 22.82 19.13 12.87
CA GLU A 505 21.39 19.12 12.58
C GLU A 505 21.24 19.68 11.15
N THR A 506 20.89 18.86 10.16
CA THR A 506 20.70 19.23 8.75
C THR A 506 19.28 19.07 8.25
N ALA A 507 18.42 18.37 9.00
CA ALA A 507 17.03 18.14 8.65
C ALA A 507 16.21 19.45 8.54
N LEU A 508 15.22 19.43 7.65
CA LEU A 508 14.25 20.52 7.41
C LEU A 508 12.81 20.12 7.80
N GLY A 509 12.63 18.93 8.40
CA GLY A 509 11.41 18.54 9.12
C GLY A 509 10.27 17.93 8.30
N ALA A 510 10.44 17.66 6.99
CA ALA A 510 9.46 16.90 6.22
C ALA A 510 9.92 15.46 5.99
N VAL A 511 9.07 14.46 6.31
CA VAL A 511 9.45 13.04 6.31
C VAL A 511 8.53 12.19 5.45
N ALA A 512 9.10 11.20 4.76
CA ALA A 512 8.36 10.15 4.07
C ALA A 512 9.00 8.78 4.29
N TYR A 513 8.16 7.74 4.29
CA TYR A 513 8.59 6.36 4.35
C TYR A 513 7.70 5.48 3.47
N ILE A 514 8.32 4.56 2.73
CA ILE A 514 7.62 3.56 1.91
C ILE A 514 7.80 2.19 2.58
N PRO A 515 6.72 1.49 3.01
CA PRO A 515 6.83 0.21 3.73
C PRO A 515 7.63 -0.88 3.01
N ARG A 516 7.71 -0.86 1.67
CA ARG A 516 8.53 -1.77 0.86
C ARG A 516 10.03 -1.43 0.84
N GLN A 517 10.51 -0.50 1.68
CA GLN A 517 11.89 -0.01 1.70
C GLN A 517 12.51 0.00 3.11
N GLN A 518 13.81 0.25 3.19
CA GLN A 518 14.57 0.37 4.44
C GLN A 518 14.94 1.83 4.78
N TRP A 519 14.59 2.78 3.91
CA TRP A 519 15.02 4.17 3.99
C TRP A 519 13.83 5.08 4.32
N VAL A 520 13.93 5.80 5.43
CA VAL A 520 13.19 7.04 5.66
C VAL A 520 13.82 8.13 4.80
N VAL A 521 13.03 9.08 4.29
CA VAL A 521 13.50 10.23 3.52
C VAL A 521 13.12 11.49 4.27
N SER A 522 14.07 12.43 4.43
CA SER A 522 13.80 13.75 4.99
C SER A 522 14.25 14.86 4.04
N THR A 523 13.59 16.03 4.08
CA THR A 523 14.15 17.24 3.47
C THR A 523 15.33 17.74 4.30
N GLU A 524 16.33 18.32 3.63
CA GLU A 524 17.65 18.57 4.23
C GLU A 524 18.39 19.72 3.55
N PHE A 525 19.18 20.49 4.31
CA PHE A 525 20.15 21.46 3.78
C PHE A 525 21.59 20.90 3.80
N ASP A 526 22.42 21.33 2.86
CA ASP A 526 23.78 20.83 2.62
C ASP A 526 23.93 19.30 2.47
N PRO A 527 22.96 18.57 1.89
CA PRO A 527 22.81 17.12 2.09
C PRO A 527 23.93 16.25 1.51
N THR A 528 24.82 16.80 0.67
CA THR A 528 25.94 16.03 0.07
C THR A 528 27.31 16.51 0.56
N VAL A 529 27.98 17.36 -0.21
CA VAL A 529 29.32 17.91 0.09
C VAL A 529 29.41 19.41 -0.20
N ASN A 530 28.32 20.02 -0.68
CA ASN A 530 28.24 21.41 -1.10
C ASN A 530 27.41 22.22 -0.08
N VAL A 531 27.91 23.40 0.28
CA VAL A 531 27.26 24.24 1.30
C VAL A 531 26.32 25.30 0.71
N GLU A 532 25.36 25.73 1.53
CA GLU A 532 24.24 26.61 1.19
C GLU A 532 23.28 25.98 0.15
N THR A 533 23.17 24.65 0.17
CA THR A 533 22.41 23.84 -0.80
C THR A 533 21.22 23.13 -0.14
N ALA A 534 20.33 22.50 -0.93
CA ALA A 534 19.22 21.72 -0.39
C ALA A 534 18.85 20.50 -1.24
N GLY A 535 18.18 19.55 -0.61
CA GLY A 535 17.70 18.32 -1.21
C GLY A 535 17.03 17.39 -0.21
N THR A 536 17.29 16.10 -0.31
CA THR A 536 16.78 15.09 0.63
C THR A 536 17.85 14.13 1.11
N GLY A 537 17.87 13.89 2.42
CA GLY A 537 18.60 12.80 3.06
C GLY A 537 17.79 11.51 3.11
N TYR A 538 18.49 10.39 3.22
CA TYR A 538 17.94 9.04 3.32
C TYR A 538 18.57 8.34 4.52
N TYR A 539 17.72 7.87 5.43
CA TYR A 539 18.11 7.36 6.75
C TYR A 539 17.69 5.90 6.87
N ASP A 540 18.62 5.02 7.22
CA ASP A 540 18.32 3.61 7.43
C ASP A 540 17.45 3.43 8.68
N ILE A 541 16.26 2.86 8.51
CA ILE A 541 15.24 2.78 9.56
C ILE A 541 15.62 1.84 10.72
N ALA A 542 16.69 1.04 10.61
CA ALA A 542 17.12 0.11 11.65
C ALA A 542 18.37 0.57 12.42
N THR A 543 19.07 1.60 11.93
CA THR A 543 20.35 2.08 12.49
C THR A 543 20.47 3.61 12.55
N GLY A 544 19.52 4.34 11.98
CA GLY A 544 19.54 5.80 11.89
C GLY A 544 20.58 6.40 10.95
N GLN A 545 21.42 5.57 10.30
CA GLN A 545 22.53 6.07 9.50
C GLN A 545 22.06 6.79 8.24
N GLY A 546 22.64 7.95 7.98
CA GLY A 546 22.15 8.93 7.01
C GLY A 546 23.26 9.69 6.27
N PRO A 547 22.94 10.88 5.72
CA PRO A 547 23.82 11.73 4.92
C PRO A 547 25.20 11.97 5.52
N GLY A 548 25.29 12.40 6.78
CA GLY A 548 26.56 12.69 7.45
C GLY A 548 27.52 11.50 7.54
N ASN A 549 26.98 10.28 7.56
CA ASN A 549 27.77 9.05 7.57
C ASN A 549 28.30 8.69 6.16
N ASN A 550 27.53 8.96 5.10
CA ASN A 550 27.91 8.66 3.71
C ASN A 550 27.10 9.48 2.68
N PRO A 551 27.48 10.75 2.41
CA PRO A 551 26.63 11.66 1.63
C PRO A 551 26.44 11.23 0.18
N ALA A 552 27.41 10.51 -0.40
CA ALA A 552 27.31 10.01 -1.77
C ALA A 552 26.31 8.83 -1.93
N ALA A 553 26.01 8.10 -0.85
CA ALA A 553 25.07 6.97 -0.86
C ALA A 553 23.72 7.30 -0.20
N ASN A 554 23.71 8.24 0.74
CA ASN A 554 22.59 8.48 1.65
C ASN A 554 21.88 9.82 1.40
N ALA A 555 22.21 10.57 0.34
CA ALA A 555 21.58 11.86 0.05
C ALA A 555 21.37 12.12 -1.44
N TYR A 556 20.49 13.08 -1.76
CA TYR A 556 20.27 13.62 -3.11
C TYR A 556 20.13 15.15 -3.07
N GLN A 557 21.11 15.87 -3.62
CA GLN A 557 21.09 17.33 -3.73
C GLN A 557 20.50 17.76 -5.09
N PHE A 558 19.47 18.60 -5.08
CA PHE A 558 18.82 19.10 -6.29
C PHE A 558 18.52 20.61 -6.31
N VAL A 559 18.89 21.33 -5.25
CA VAL A 559 18.98 22.80 -5.20
C VAL A 559 20.46 23.17 -5.03
N GLY A 560 20.99 24.06 -5.88
CA GLY A 560 22.36 24.56 -5.82
C GLY A 560 22.56 25.64 -4.74
N SER A 561 23.82 26.06 -4.55
CA SER A 561 24.20 27.08 -3.57
C SER A 561 23.38 28.36 -3.78
N GLU A 562 22.58 28.71 -2.77
CA GLU A 562 21.61 29.83 -2.76
C GLU A 562 20.62 29.88 -3.93
N GLN A 563 20.47 28.81 -4.72
CA GLN A 563 19.69 28.83 -5.97
C GLN A 563 18.24 29.29 -5.77
N ASN A 564 17.64 28.91 -4.65
CA ASN A 564 16.28 29.24 -4.24
C ASN A 564 16.16 30.48 -3.33
N GLY A 565 17.27 31.17 -3.05
CA GLY A 565 17.31 32.34 -2.15
C GLY A 565 17.17 32.03 -0.65
N PHE A 566 17.11 30.75 -0.24
CA PHE A 566 16.98 30.35 1.17
C PHE A 566 18.24 29.69 1.74
N GLY A 567 19.00 28.93 0.93
CA GLY A 567 20.26 28.32 1.38
C GLY A 567 20.08 27.46 2.64
N LYS A 568 20.81 27.76 3.71
CA LYS A 568 20.71 27.01 4.99
C LYS A 568 19.44 27.32 5.81
N ALA A 569 18.61 28.26 5.38
CA ALA A 569 17.22 28.35 5.84
C ALA A 569 16.29 27.35 5.11
N GLY A 570 16.83 26.49 4.24
CA GLY A 570 16.09 25.43 3.55
C GLY A 570 15.40 25.90 2.27
N GLY A 571 14.08 26.03 2.32
CA GLY A 571 13.24 26.32 1.14
C GLY A 571 12.74 25.07 0.40
N LEU A 572 12.44 24.00 1.15
CA LEU A 572 11.70 22.82 0.70
C LEU A 572 10.43 22.63 1.53
N GLY A 573 9.41 22.02 0.92
CA GLY A 573 8.12 21.68 1.54
C GLY A 573 8.06 20.25 2.09
N ASP A 574 6.86 19.68 2.08
CA ASP A 574 6.55 18.30 2.53
C ASP A 574 7.13 17.23 1.57
N ILE A 575 7.05 15.93 1.94
CA ILE A 575 7.41 14.83 1.03
C ILE A 575 6.22 13.88 0.84
N ALA A 576 5.73 13.77 -0.39
CA ALA A 576 4.80 12.71 -0.78
C ALA A 576 5.49 11.67 -1.68
N TYR A 577 4.89 10.49 -1.82
CA TYR A 577 5.35 9.46 -2.76
C TYR A 577 4.23 8.92 -3.65
N GLU A 578 4.65 8.34 -4.77
CA GLU A 578 3.77 7.73 -5.77
C GLU A 578 3.27 6.36 -5.32
N ALA A 579 2.07 6.31 -4.74
CA ALA A 579 1.38 5.07 -4.42
C ALA A 579 0.64 4.47 -5.63
N ALA A 580 0.18 3.22 -5.51
CA ALA A 580 -0.58 2.56 -6.55
C ALA A 580 -1.82 1.84 -5.99
N ASN A 581 -2.82 1.62 -6.85
CA ASN A 581 -3.92 0.74 -6.51
C ASN A 581 -3.43 -0.71 -6.47
N ALA A 582 -3.57 -1.35 -5.31
CA ALA A 582 -3.16 -2.72 -5.10
C ALA A 582 -3.93 -3.69 -6.03
N PRO A 583 -3.25 -4.67 -6.65
CA PRO A 583 -3.89 -5.71 -7.44
C PRO A 583 -4.97 -6.49 -6.67
N ILE A 584 -5.95 -6.99 -7.42
CA ILE A 584 -6.99 -7.90 -6.91
C ILE A 584 -6.59 -9.32 -7.25
N GLN A 585 -6.89 -10.28 -6.36
CA GLN A 585 -6.66 -11.71 -6.60
C GLN A 585 -7.95 -12.52 -6.40
N ILE A 586 -8.13 -13.59 -7.18
CA ILE A 586 -9.14 -14.63 -6.95
C ILE A 586 -8.52 -16.04 -6.97
N GLY A 587 -9.05 -16.93 -6.14
CA GLY A 587 -8.69 -18.36 -5.99
C GLY A 587 -9.91 -19.14 -5.44
N ASN A 588 -9.84 -20.41 -5.06
CA ASN A 588 -8.64 -21.12 -4.64
C ASN A 588 -8.57 -22.60 -5.08
N ARG A 589 -9.32 -23.52 -4.46
CA ARG A 589 -8.91 -24.92 -4.31
C ARG A 589 -9.77 -25.91 -5.11
N VAL A 590 -9.13 -26.97 -5.60
CA VAL A 590 -9.78 -28.12 -6.24
C VAL A 590 -9.47 -29.38 -5.45
N TRP A 591 -10.51 -30.12 -5.06
CA TRP A 591 -10.40 -31.25 -4.15
C TRP A 591 -11.29 -32.43 -4.54
N PHE A 592 -10.94 -33.61 -4.03
CA PHE A 592 -11.75 -34.81 -4.14
C PHE A 592 -12.72 -34.90 -2.95
N ASP A 593 -13.99 -34.66 -3.25
CA ASP A 593 -15.11 -34.82 -2.33
C ASP A 593 -15.43 -36.31 -2.16
N GLY A 594 -15.18 -36.81 -0.94
CA GLY A 594 -15.18 -38.24 -0.63
C GLY A 594 -16.49 -38.81 -0.09
N ASP A 595 -17.38 -37.97 0.46
CA ASP A 595 -18.69 -38.38 1.00
C ASP A 595 -19.87 -37.79 0.20
N HIS A 596 -19.57 -36.87 -0.72
CA HIS A 596 -20.43 -36.14 -1.64
C HIS A 596 -21.28 -35.05 -0.97
N ASN A 597 -20.78 -34.44 0.11
CA ASN A 597 -21.50 -33.41 0.87
C ASN A 597 -21.37 -31.98 0.29
N GLY A 598 -20.36 -31.70 -0.52
CA GLY A 598 -20.10 -30.41 -1.16
C GLY A 598 -19.32 -29.37 -0.36
N ILE A 599 -18.74 -29.77 0.77
CA ILE A 599 -17.97 -28.97 1.72
C ILE A 599 -16.47 -29.35 1.65
N GLN A 600 -15.58 -28.39 1.93
CA GLN A 600 -14.15 -28.67 2.11
C GLN A 600 -13.85 -29.15 3.54
N ASP A 601 -13.79 -30.47 3.72
CA ASP A 601 -13.58 -31.13 5.01
C ASP A 601 -12.08 -31.44 5.31
N PRO A 602 -11.65 -31.43 6.58
CA PRO A 602 -10.23 -31.51 6.97
C PRO A 602 -9.44 -32.73 6.43
N ALA A 603 -10.11 -33.84 6.11
CA ALA A 603 -9.45 -35.09 5.72
C ALA A 603 -9.24 -35.28 4.21
N GLU A 604 -9.81 -34.40 3.38
CA GLU A 604 -9.97 -34.59 1.94
C GLU A 604 -8.69 -34.50 1.11
N VAL A 605 -8.74 -35.08 -0.10
CA VAL A 605 -7.58 -35.20 -0.97
C VAL A 605 -7.53 -34.03 -1.97
N PRO A 606 -6.46 -33.22 -1.98
CA PRO A 606 -6.30 -32.16 -2.98
C PRO A 606 -6.00 -32.71 -4.38
N LEU A 607 -6.40 -31.97 -5.43
CA LEU A 607 -6.27 -32.40 -6.82
C LEU A 607 -5.28 -31.53 -7.63
N PRO A 608 -3.98 -31.89 -7.65
CA PRO A 608 -2.97 -31.23 -8.48
C PRO A 608 -3.24 -31.36 -9.99
N GLY A 609 -2.72 -30.40 -10.76
CA GLY A 609 -2.63 -30.47 -12.22
C GLY A 609 -3.92 -30.19 -13.01
N ALA A 610 -5.06 -29.94 -12.38
CA ALA A 610 -6.29 -29.51 -13.05
C ALA A 610 -6.03 -28.22 -13.85
N THR A 611 -6.52 -28.12 -15.09
CA THR A 611 -6.30 -26.91 -15.91
C THR A 611 -7.40 -25.90 -15.61
N ILE A 612 -7.03 -24.71 -15.17
CA ILE A 612 -7.98 -23.66 -14.80
C ILE A 612 -7.85 -22.51 -15.79
N ASN A 613 -8.97 -22.06 -16.39
CA ASN A 613 -8.98 -20.94 -17.34
C ASN A 613 -9.84 -19.81 -16.80
N LEU A 614 -9.34 -18.57 -16.88
CA LEU A 614 -10.12 -17.37 -16.61
C LEU A 614 -10.72 -16.86 -17.92
N LEU A 615 -12.04 -16.79 -17.98
CA LEU A 615 -12.80 -16.23 -19.10
C LEU A 615 -13.32 -14.83 -18.73
N ASP A 616 -13.25 -13.87 -19.64
CA ASP A 616 -13.91 -12.57 -19.50
C ASP A 616 -15.44 -12.66 -19.68
N ALA A 617 -16.15 -11.55 -19.46
CA ALA A 617 -17.60 -11.46 -19.64
C ALA A 617 -18.09 -11.74 -21.08
N GLY A 618 -17.20 -11.77 -22.07
CA GLY A 618 -17.48 -12.20 -23.45
C GLY A 618 -17.23 -13.70 -23.70
N GLY A 619 -16.79 -14.45 -22.69
CA GLY A 619 -16.42 -15.86 -22.78
C GLY A 619 -15.03 -16.10 -23.39
N LYS A 620 -14.23 -15.05 -23.63
CA LYS A 620 -12.87 -15.18 -24.16
C LYS A 620 -11.91 -15.49 -23.00
N GLN A 621 -11.06 -16.49 -23.21
CA GLN A 621 -9.97 -16.80 -22.28
C GLN A 621 -8.96 -15.63 -22.21
N VAL A 622 -8.73 -15.12 -21.00
CA VAL A 622 -7.79 -14.03 -20.69
C VAL A 622 -6.58 -14.51 -19.88
N ALA A 623 -6.72 -15.60 -19.10
CA ALA A 623 -5.61 -16.26 -18.42
C ALA A 623 -5.83 -17.77 -18.30
N THR A 624 -4.78 -18.51 -17.93
CA THR A 624 -4.83 -19.94 -17.61
C THR A 624 -3.72 -20.29 -16.62
N THR A 625 -3.98 -21.28 -15.78
CA THR A 625 -3.04 -21.81 -14.79
C THR A 625 -3.34 -23.30 -14.53
N ARG A 626 -2.61 -23.93 -13.62
CA ARG A 626 -2.90 -25.28 -13.10
C ARG A 626 -2.96 -25.27 -11.58
N THR A 627 -3.73 -26.19 -11.02
CA THR A 627 -3.70 -26.44 -9.57
C THR A 627 -2.36 -27.05 -9.13
N ASP A 628 -1.91 -26.65 -7.95
CA ASP A 628 -0.64 -27.05 -7.37
C ASP A 628 -0.73 -28.34 -6.52
N ALA A 629 0.31 -28.66 -5.73
CA ALA A 629 0.33 -29.85 -4.88
C ALA A 629 -0.69 -29.85 -3.72
N ALA A 630 -1.17 -28.68 -3.30
CA ALA A 630 -2.27 -28.46 -2.34
C ALA A 630 -3.65 -28.34 -3.02
N GLY A 631 -3.69 -28.35 -4.35
CA GLY A 631 -4.90 -28.20 -5.16
C GLY A 631 -5.28 -26.75 -5.44
N GLU A 632 -4.44 -25.79 -5.04
CA GLU A 632 -4.70 -24.35 -5.09
C GLU A 632 -4.36 -23.75 -6.47
N TYR A 633 -5.10 -22.71 -6.86
CA TYR A 633 -4.84 -21.88 -8.04
C TYR A 633 -5.22 -20.42 -7.80
N TYR A 634 -4.54 -19.49 -8.49
CA TYR A 634 -4.80 -18.05 -8.36
C TYR A 634 -4.79 -17.32 -9.71
N PHE A 635 -5.60 -16.26 -9.82
CA PHE A 635 -5.56 -15.26 -10.89
C PHE A 635 -5.53 -13.85 -10.31
N GLY A 636 -4.83 -12.93 -10.98
CA GLY A 636 -4.56 -11.60 -10.41
C GLY A 636 -3.48 -11.66 -9.31
N GLY A 637 -3.37 -10.59 -8.52
CA GLY A 637 -2.22 -10.36 -7.62
C GLY A 637 -1.03 -9.71 -8.34
N VAL A 638 -0.01 -9.32 -7.58
CA VAL A 638 1.18 -8.63 -8.12
C VAL A 638 1.97 -9.57 -9.03
N GLY A 639 2.49 -9.03 -10.15
CA GLY A 639 3.26 -9.80 -11.14
C GLY A 639 2.43 -10.74 -12.04
N ALA A 640 1.13 -10.93 -11.77
CA ALA A 640 0.29 -11.82 -12.57
C ALA A 640 0.12 -11.36 -14.02
N ALA A 641 0.15 -12.34 -14.94
CA ALA A 641 0.11 -12.12 -16.40
C ALA A 641 -1.20 -11.49 -16.93
N TYR A 642 -2.26 -11.52 -16.12
CA TYR A 642 -3.50 -10.78 -16.36
C TYR A 642 -3.95 -10.15 -15.04
N GLN A 643 -4.23 -8.84 -15.08
CA GLN A 643 -4.68 -8.07 -13.93
C GLN A 643 -6.21 -7.96 -13.94
N LEU A 644 -6.84 -8.27 -12.81
CA LEU A 644 -8.28 -8.24 -12.65
C LEU A 644 -8.79 -6.79 -12.55
N THR A 645 -9.89 -6.49 -13.23
CA THR A 645 -10.55 -5.19 -13.11
C THR A 645 -11.52 -5.22 -11.91
N PRO A 646 -11.50 -4.22 -11.00
CA PRO A 646 -12.43 -4.17 -9.86
C PRO A 646 -13.89 -4.24 -10.30
N GLY A 647 -14.71 -5.06 -9.63
CA GLY A 647 -16.14 -5.24 -9.92
C GLY A 647 -16.46 -5.90 -11.27
N ALA A 648 -15.46 -6.32 -12.05
CA ALA A 648 -15.67 -6.94 -13.36
C ALA A 648 -16.11 -8.41 -13.23
N LYS A 649 -16.96 -8.84 -14.16
CA LYS A 649 -17.48 -10.21 -14.21
C LYS A 649 -16.58 -11.10 -15.06
N TYR A 650 -16.27 -12.26 -14.52
CA TYR A 650 -15.49 -13.31 -15.16
C TYR A 650 -16.20 -14.66 -15.00
N THR A 651 -15.67 -15.70 -15.63
CA THR A 651 -16.03 -17.09 -15.33
C THR A 651 -14.76 -17.91 -15.24
N VAL A 652 -14.59 -18.61 -14.11
CA VAL A 652 -13.53 -19.60 -13.99
C VAL A 652 -14.04 -20.91 -14.58
N GLN A 653 -13.29 -21.46 -15.53
CA GLN A 653 -13.51 -22.79 -16.08
C GLN A 653 -12.51 -23.77 -15.47
N PHE A 654 -13.03 -24.88 -14.95
CA PHE A 654 -12.28 -25.96 -14.32
C PHE A 654 -12.25 -27.18 -15.25
N ASP A 655 -11.09 -27.53 -15.80
CA ASP A 655 -10.86 -28.80 -16.50
C ASP A 655 -10.15 -29.79 -15.56
N VAL A 656 -10.94 -30.46 -14.73
CA VAL A 656 -10.43 -31.44 -13.75
C VAL A 656 -10.04 -32.76 -14.40
N CYS A 657 -10.41 -33.02 -15.66
CA CYS A 657 -9.89 -34.18 -16.39
C CYS A 657 -8.48 -34.02 -16.96
N THR A 658 -7.72 -33.02 -16.49
CA THR A 658 -6.26 -33.02 -16.52
C THR A 658 -5.61 -33.16 -15.13
N ALA A 659 -6.40 -33.37 -14.06
CA ALA A 659 -5.88 -33.53 -12.71
C ALA A 659 -5.14 -34.86 -12.51
N ASP A 660 -4.17 -34.86 -11.60
CA ASP A 660 -3.53 -36.06 -11.08
C ASP A 660 -4.40 -36.71 -9.99
N THR A 661 -4.94 -37.88 -10.31
CA THR A 661 -5.77 -38.69 -9.41
C THR A 661 -4.97 -39.72 -8.61
N GLY A 662 -3.62 -39.70 -8.66
CA GLY A 662 -2.76 -40.68 -8.00
C GLY A 662 -2.89 -40.74 -6.48
N LYS A 663 -3.38 -39.68 -5.83
CA LYS A 663 -3.72 -39.64 -4.40
C LYS A 663 -5.18 -40.01 -4.08
N VAL A 664 -6.07 -40.03 -5.09
CA VAL A 664 -7.51 -40.25 -4.93
C VAL A 664 -7.77 -41.74 -4.66
N PRO A 665 -8.68 -42.11 -3.72
CA PRO A 665 -9.09 -43.49 -3.51
C PRO A 665 -9.50 -44.16 -4.82
N SER A 666 -9.04 -45.40 -5.05
CA SER A 666 -9.16 -46.18 -6.31
C SER A 666 -8.41 -45.65 -7.55
N GLN A 667 -7.73 -44.50 -7.49
CA GLN A 667 -6.96 -43.90 -8.59
C GLN A 667 -7.73 -43.88 -9.94
N PRO A 668 -8.93 -43.28 -9.99
CA PRO A 668 -9.77 -43.27 -11.17
C PRO A 668 -9.11 -42.51 -12.34
N PRO A 669 -9.42 -42.82 -13.60
CA PRO A 669 -9.16 -41.91 -14.71
C PRO A 669 -9.83 -40.55 -14.45
N ALA A 670 -9.10 -39.44 -14.58
CA ALA A 670 -9.62 -38.10 -14.29
C ALA A 670 -10.88 -37.72 -15.11
N SER A 671 -11.14 -38.41 -16.23
CA SER A 671 -12.37 -38.35 -17.02
C SER A 671 -13.64 -38.83 -16.30
N GLU A 672 -13.52 -39.56 -15.20
CA GLU A 672 -14.64 -40.12 -14.42
C GLU A 672 -15.14 -39.17 -13.32
N LEU A 673 -14.32 -38.20 -12.91
CA LEU A 673 -14.65 -37.17 -11.91
C LEU A 673 -15.86 -36.32 -12.33
N ARG A 674 -16.73 -35.99 -11.37
CA ARG A 674 -17.88 -35.08 -11.55
C ARG A 674 -17.91 -34.04 -10.44
N PHE A 675 -18.31 -32.81 -10.75
CA PHE A 675 -18.45 -31.75 -9.74
C PHE A 675 -19.58 -32.06 -8.77
N THR A 676 -19.31 -31.82 -7.48
CA THR A 676 -20.21 -32.07 -6.35
C THR A 676 -21.36 -31.05 -6.26
N LEU A 677 -22.13 -31.11 -5.17
CA LEU A 677 -23.18 -30.16 -4.84
C LEU A 677 -22.63 -28.72 -4.76
N PRO A 678 -23.08 -27.79 -5.61
CA PRO A 678 -22.62 -26.41 -5.52
C PRO A 678 -23.30 -25.66 -4.37
N ARG A 679 -22.55 -24.80 -3.68
CA ARG A 679 -23.04 -23.90 -2.61
C ARG A 679 -23.73 -24.66 -1.47
N ALA A 680 -23.11 -25.76 -1.05
CA ALA A 680 -23.47 -26.49 0.15
C ALA A 680 -23.12 -25.66 1.41
N GLY A 681 -23.83 -25.91 2.52
CA GLY A 681 -23.58 -25.21 3.78
C GLY A 681 -23.99 -23.73 3.78
N ALA A 682 -23.26 -22.92 4.54
CA ALA A 682 -23.51 -21.48 4.70
C ALA A 682 -22.24 -20.62 4.61
N ASP A 683 -21.05 -21.23 4.67
CA ASP A 683 -19.77 -20.54 4.47
C ASP A 683 -19.27 -20.77 3.04
N ARG A 684 -18.96 -19.68 2.34
CA ARG A 684 -18.45 -19.74 0.97
C ARG A 684 -16.98 -20.12 0.87
N ALA A 685 -16.20 -19.97 1.94
CA ALA A 685 -14.81 -20.45 1.99
C ALA A 685 -14.72 -21.98 2.06
N HIS A 686 -15.84 -22.65 2.36
CA HIS A 686 -15.92 -24.12 2.45
C HIS A 686 -16.80 -24.74 1.37
N ASP A 687 -17.46 -23.98 0.49
CA ASP A 687 -18.36 -24.53 -0.53
C ASP A 687 -17.67 -24.80 -1.90
N SER A 688 -18.27 -25.66 -2.73
CA SER A 688 -17.93 -25.75 -4.16
C SER A 688 -18.83 -24.79 -4.95
N ASN A 689 -18.31 -23.92 -5.82
CA ASN A 689 -19.18 -22.99 -6.58
C ASN A 689 -19.29 -23.33 -8.08
N VAL A 690 -18.65 -24.42 -8.52
CA VAL A 690 -18.79 -24.93 -9.90
C VAL A 690 -20.18 -25.49 -10.14
N THR A 691 -20.87 -24.97 -11.15
CA THR A 691 -22.16 -25.53 -11.57
C THR A 691 -21.93 -26.86 -12.31
N PRO A 692 -22.46 -28.01 -11.83
CA PRO A 692 -22.17 -29.30 -12.45
C PRO A 692 -22.70 -29.39 -13.90
N PRO A 693 -21.85 -29.78 -14.87
CA PRO A 693 -22.25 -29.92 -16.26
C PRO A 693 -23.19 -31.12 -16.43
N THR A 694 -24.30 -30.92 -17.14
CA THR A 694 -25.27 -31.97 -17.46
C THR A 694 -25.05 -32.61 -18.84
N THR A 695 -24.18 -32.03 -19.66
CA THR A 695 -23.89 -32.45 -21.03
C THR A 695 -22.41 -32.19 -21.39
N GLY A 696 -21.93 -32.80 -22.47
CA GLY A 696 -20.56 -32.63 -22.94
C GLY A 696 -19.54 -33.37 -22.07
N ARG A 697 -18.35 -32.78 -21.90
CA ARG A 697 -17.24 -33.35 -21.10
C ARG A 697 -17.50 -33.06 -19.62
N LEU A 698 -18.15 -33.99 -18.92
CA LEU A 698 -18.70 -33.79 -17.57
C LEU A 698 -17.68 -33.51 -16.44
N CYS A 699 -16.39 -33.57 -16.76
CA CYS A 699 -15.24 -33.20 -15.94
C CYS A 699 -14.66 -31.81 -16.33
N ASN A 700 -15.44 -31.00 -17.06
CA ASN A 700 -15.19 -29.60 -17.37
C ASN A 700 -16.39 -28.76 -16.89
N GLY A 701 -16.17 -27.87 -15.93
CA GLY A 701 -17.22 -27.10 -15.23
C GLY A 701 -16.91 -25.60 -15.15
N TYR A 702 -17.89 -24.81 -14.73
CA TYR A 702 -17.80 -23.34 -14.73
C TYR A 702 -18.33 -22.73 -13.42
N ALA A 703 -17.62 -21.74 -12.89
CA ALA A 703 -18.04 -20.89 -11.77
C ALA A 703 -18.03 -19.41 -12.22
N PRO A 704 -19.20 -18.77 -12.37
CA PRO A 704 -19.29 -17.32 -12.58
C PRO A 704 -18.85 -16.56 -11.32
N VAL A 705 -17.97 -15.57 -11.50
CA VAL A 705 -17.40 -14.75 -10.42
C VAL A 705 -17.46 -13.27 -10.76
N THR A 706 -17.58 -12.42 -9.74
CA THR A 706 -17.36 -10.98 -9.86
C THR A 706 -16.11 -10.66 -9.06
N ALA A 707 -15.08 -10.08 -9.69
CA ALA A 707 -13.86 -9.71 -8.98
C ALA A 707 -14.17 -8.61 -7.95
N PRO A 708 -13.54 -8.63 -6.76
CA PRO A 708 -13.75 -7.62 -5.70
C PRO A 708 -13.85 -6.17 -6.19
N ASP A 709 -14.81 -5.41 -5.67
CA ASP A 709 -15.10 -4.03 -6.11
C ASP A 709 -14.03 -3.00 -5.73
N LYS A 710 -13.10 -3.34 -4.82
CA LYS A 710 -12.05 -2.45 -4.32
C LYS A 710 -10.64 -3.00 -4.64
N PRO A 711 -9.67 -2.12 -4.96
CA PRO A 711 -8.26 -2.49 -5.03
C PRO A 711 -7.77 -3.23 -3.79
N GLY A 712 -6.86 -4.19 -4.00
CA GLY A 712 -6.36 -5.09 -2.95
C GLY A 712 -7.39 -6.05 -2.38
N GLY A 713 -8.55 -6.21 -3.03
CA GLY A 713 -9.51 -7.26 -2.70
C GLY A 713 -8.96 -8.64 -3.04
N VAL A 714 -9.22 -9.60 -2.15
CA VAL A 714 -8.83 -11.01 -2.31
C VAL A 714 -10.08 -11.85 -2.10
N ASP A 715 -10.43 -12.68 -3.09
CA ASP A 715 -11.55 -13.63 -3.01
C ASP A 715 -11.04 -15.06 -3.28
N HIS A 716 -10.74 -15.78 -2.20
CA HIS A 716 -10.30 -17.18 -2.22
C HIS A 716 -11.47 -18.17 -2.11
N THR A 717 -12.71 -17.75 -2.43
CA THR A 717 -13.91 -18.58 -2.30
C THR A 717 -14.40 -19.18 -3.62
N ILE A 718 -13.53 -19.32 -4.64
CA ILE A 718 -13.84 -19.87 -5.96
C ILE A 718 -13.23 -21.28 -6.09
N ASP A 719 -13.97 -22.29 -5.66
CA ASP A 719 -13.47 -23.64 -5.38
C ASP A 719 -14.30 -24.73 -6.10
N ALA A 720 -13.71 -25.92 -6.23
CA ALA A 720 -14.31 -27.04 -6.97
C ALA A 720 -14.08 -28.41 -6.33
N GLY A 721 -15.09 -28.90 -5.62
CA GLY A 721 -15.16 -30.28 -5.14
C GLY A 721 -15.62 -31.23 -6.24
N VAL A 722 -14.98 -32.39 -6.37
CA VAL A 722 -15.33 -33.42 -7.36
C VAL A 722 -15.29 -34.83 -6.79
N TYR A 723 -16.23 -35.67 -7.22
CA TYR A 723 -16.41 -37.04 -6.71
C TYR A 723 -16.42 -38.07 -7.84
N ILE A 724 -16.40 -39.37 -7.49
CA ILE A 724 -16.57 -40.49 -8.42
C ILE A 724 -18.03 -40.97 -8.34
N PRO A 725 -18.81 -40.94 -9.44
CA PRO A 725 -20.15 -41.49 -9.44
C PRO A 725 -20.17 -42.98 -9.09
N LYS A 726 -20.83 -43.33 -7.98
CA LYS A 726 -21.05 -44.72 -7.58
C LYS A 726 -21.73 -45.48 -8.72
N ALA A 727 -21.08 -46.53 -9.21
CA ALA A 727 -21.61 -47.33 -10.32
C ALA A 727 -23.03 -47.82 -10.01
N THR A 728 -24.00 -47.43 -10.85
CA THR A 728 -25.37 -47.94 -10.77
C THR A 728 -25.32 -49.46 -10.85
N PRO A 729 -25.89 -50.21 -9.88
CA PRO A 729 -25.85 -51.66 -9.93
C PRO A 729 -26.56 -52.15 -11.19
N THR A 730 -25.81 -52.80 -12.08
CA THR A 730 -26.36 -53.43 -13.28
C THR A 730 -27.52 -54.33 -12.85
N PRO A 731 -28.74 -54.17 -13.39
CA PRO A 731 -29.84 -55.05 -13.04
C PRO A 731 -29.43 -56.48 -13.39
N SER A 732 -29.38 -57.34 -12.38
CA SER A 732 -29.04 -58.76 -12.58
C SER A 732 -30.00 -59.33 -13.62
N PRO A 733 -29.51 -60.02 -14.67
CA PRO A 733 -30.36 -60.51 -15.73
C PRO A 733 -31.39 -61.47 -15.14
N THR A 734 -32.68 -61.08 -15.21
CA THR A 734 -33.80 -61.92 -14.78
C THR A 734 -33.65 -63.29 -15.46
N PRO A 735 -33.58 -64.40 -14.71
CA PRO A 735 -33.33 -65.70 -15.30
C PRO A 735 -34.45 -66.04 -16.28
N THR A 736 -34.08 -66.23 -17.55
CA THR A 736 -35.02 -66.58 -18.62
C THR A 736 -35.79 -67.84 -18.24
N PRO A 737 -37.13 -67.81 -18.15
CA PRO A 737 -37.90 -68.99 -17.78
C PRO A 737 -37.77 -70.07 -18.86
N THR A 738 -37.45 -71.29 -18.43
CA THR A 738 -37.32 -72.46 -19.31
C THR A 738 -38.61 -72.70 -20.10
N PRO A 739 -38.56 -73.00 -21.42
CA PRO A 739 -39.76 -73.23 -22.22
C PRO A 739 -40.57 -74.43 -21.71
N SER A 740 -41.84 -74.21 -21.40
CA SER A 740 -42.82 -75.29 -21.19
C SER A 740 -43.52 -75.63 -22.50
N SER A 741 -43.98 -76.88 -22.64
CA SER A 741 -44.54 -77.41 -23.89
C SER A 741 -45.98 -76.92 -24.18
N PRO A 742 -46.38 -76.82 -25.46
CA PRO A 742 -47.65 -76.21 -25.85
C PRO A 742 -48.86 -77.16 -25.78
N PRO A 743 -50.03 -76.70 -25.29
CA PRO A 743 -51.33 -77.34 -25.53
C PRO A 743 -51.88 -77.06 -26.95
N ALA A 744 -52.89 -77.83 -27.36
CA ALA A 744 -53.47 -77.78 -28.71
C ALA A 744 -54.48 -76.63 -28.93
N ALA A 745 -54.82 -76.35 -30.20
CA ALA A 745 -55.66 -75.24 -30.63
C ALA A 745 -56.92 -75.66 -31.42
N THR A 746 -58.02 -74.90 -31.31
CA THR A 746 -59.16 -74.69 -32.26
C THR A 746 -60.34 -74.02 -31.52
N PRO A 747 -61.40 -73.49 -32.19
CA PRO A 747 -61.47 -72.71 -33.44
C PRO A 747 -62.26 -71.35 -33.27
N PRO A 748 -62.39 -70.48 -34.29
CA PRO A 748 -62.94 -69.11 -34.15
C PRO A 748 -64.36 -68.85 -34.74
N SER A 749 -64.97 -67.73 -34.32
CA SER A 749 -66.15 -67.01 -34.88
C SER A 749 -66.35 -65.69 -34.06
N SER A 750 -67.04 -64.60 -34.45
CA SER A 750 -67.46 -63.90 -35.70
C SER A 750 -68.17 -62.58 -35.25
N VAL A 751 -68.57 -61.53 -36.01
CA VAL A 751 -68.69 -61.13 -37.44
C VAL A 751 -68.37 -59.60 -37.57
N LEU A 752 -68.35 -59.05 -38.80
CA LEU A 752 -68.35 -57.61 -39.20
C LEU A 752 -69.81 -57.04 -39.31
N PRO A 753 -70.18 -55.88 -39.94
CA PRO A 753 -69.45 -54.70 -40.50
C PRO A 753 -70.08 -53.29 -40.18
N ALA A 754 -69.69 -52.25 -40.96
CA ALA A 754 -70.36 -50.96 -41.29
C ALA A 754 -69.88 -49.68 -40.56
N ASN A 755 -69.75 -48.48 -41.17
CA ASN A 755 -69.93 -48.05 -42.58
C ASN A 755 -69.12 -46.76 -42.91
N HIS A 756 -68.88 -46.45 -44.20
CA HIS A 756 -68.37 -45.15 -44.71
C HIS A 756 -69.51 -44.25 -45.23
N PRO A 757 -69.31 -42.91 -45.35
CA PRO A 757 -68.95 -42.30 -46.65
C PRO A 757 -67.96 -41.09 -46.58
N ALA A 758 -67.67 -40.49 -47.75
CA ALA A 758 -66.83 -39.30 -48.00
C ALA A 758 -67.59 -38.36 -49.00
N PRO A 759 -67.03 -37.46 -49.86
CA PRO A 759 -65.66 -36.88 -50.00
C PRO A 759 -65.61 -35.35 -50.31
N ALA A 760 -64.39 -34.77 -50.49
CA ALA A 760 -63.97 -33.70 -51.45
C ALA A 760 -62.74 -32.91 -50.91
N GLY A 761 -61.80 -32.36 -51.71
CA GLY A 761 -61.54 -32.49 -53.15
C GLY A 761 -60.50 -31.47 -53.68
N GLY A 762 -59.72 -31.83 -54.71
CA GLY A 762 -58.73 -30.97 -55.43
C GLY A 762 -57.26 -31.16 -54.97
N SER A 763 -56.19 -31.34 -55.78
CA SER A 763 -55.75 -30.89 -57.13
C SER A 763 -54.61 -29.84 -57.02
N THR A 764 -53.49 -29.84 -57.78
CA THR A 764 -53.05 -30.58 -59.00
C THR A 764 -51.52 -30.79 -59.06
N GLY A 765 -51.08 -32.00 -59.43
CA GLY A 765 -49.94 -32.30 -60.34
C GLY A 765 -48.48 -31.92 -59.97
N SER A 766 -47.46 -32.27 -60.78
CA SER A 766 -47.35 -33.36 -61.77
C SER A 766 -45.94 -33.46 -62.41
N LEU A 767 -45.19 -34.56 -62.16
CA LEU A 767 -44.16 -35.16 -63.05
C LEU A 767 -42.90 -34.32 -63.42
N ALA A 768 -41.71 -34.88 -63.76
CA ALA A 768 -41.15 -36.24 -63.72
C ALA A 768 -39.58 -36.20 -63.74
N HIS A 769 -38.93 -37.39 -63.77
CA HIS A 769 -37.50 -37.64 -64.06
C HIS A 769 -36.98 -36.88 -65.32
N THR A 770 -35.69 -36.61 -65.58
CA THR A 770 -34.36 -37.26 -65.35
C THR A 770 -33.23 -36.19 -65.20
N GLY A 771 -31.91 -36.44 -65.06
CA GLY A 771 -31.10 -37.64 -64.78
C GLY A 771 -29.68 -37.65 -65.42
N MET A 772 -28.65 -38.13 -64.67
CA MET A 772 -27.29 -38.55 -65.10
C MET A 772 -26.30 -37.55 -65.79
N ALA A 773 -25.38 -36.99 -64.97
CA ALA A 773 -23.90 -37.15 -65.03
C ALA A 773 -22.97 -36.42 -66.06
N ARG A 774 -21.77 -36.06 -65.51
CA ARG A 774 -20.40 -35.85 -66.10
C ARG A 774 -19.88 -34.43 -66.49
N LEU A 775 -18.56 -34.30 -66.27
CA LEU A 775 -17.55 -33.27 -66.66
C LEU A 775 -17.25 -33.28 -68.19
N PRO A 776 -16.39 -32.41 -68.82
CA PRO A 776 -15.23 -31.66 -68.28
C PRO A 776 -14.91 -30.24 -68.87
N GLU A 777 -13.79 -29.61 -68.39
CA GLU A 777 -12.75 -28.83 -69.14
C GLU A 777 -13.10 -27.53 -69.97
N MET A 778 -12.21 -26.56 -70.30
CA MET A 778 -10.85 -26.13 -69.85
C MET A 778 -10.57 -24.66 -70.33
N ILE A 779 -9.28 -24.24 -70.45
CA ILE A 779 -8.72 -22.99 -71.08
C ILE A 779 -8.80 -21.70 -70.21
N THR A 780 -7.77 -20.92 -69.83
CA THR A 780 -6.29 -20.74 -70.01
C THR A 780 -5.79 -19.54 -70.86
N LEU A 781 -5.11 -18.58 -70.20
CA LEU A 781 -3.94 -17.76 -70.64
C LEU A 781 -3.44 -17.01 -69.37
N VAL A 782 -2.18 -16.99 -68.88
CA VAL A 782 -0.80 -16.88 -69.44
C VAL A 782 -0.45 -15.41 -69.80
N GLY A 783 0.67 -14.81 -69.35
CA GLY A 783 1.85 -15.34 -68.61
C GLY A 783 2.59 -14.28 -67.74
N LEU A 784 3.64 -14.62 -66.96
CA LEU A 784 5.08 -14.80 -67.32
C LEU A 784 5.83 -13.44 -67.46
N LEU A 785 7.02 -13.17 -66.89
CA LEU A 785 8.10 -13.95 -66.24
C LEU A 785 8.74 -13.19 -65.03
N MET A 786 9.18 -13.87 -63.95
CA MET A 786 10.58 -14.22 -63.54
C MET A 786 11.64 -13.09 -63.59
N GLY A 787 12.62 -12.97 -62.66
CA GLY A 787 13.02 -13.78 -61.49
C GLY A 787 14.24 -13.12 -60.78
N ALA A 788 15.06 -13.73 -59.91
CA ALA A 788 15.07 -15.07 -59.29
C ALA A 788 16.06 -15.13 -58.08
N GLY A 789 15.89 -16.09 -57.16
CA GLY A 789 16.86 -16.47 -56.11
C GLY A 789 16.92 -15.55 -54.87
N LEU A 790 17.42 -15.98 -53.70
CA LEU A 790 17.87 -17.32 -53.25
C LEU A 790 17.77 -17.37 -51.70
N ALA A 791 17.71 -18.56 -51.09
CA ALA A 791 17.52 -18.74 -49.63
C ALA A 791 18.83 -19.12 -48.90
N ILE A 792 18.94 -18.84 -47.58
CA ILE A 792 19.59 -19.68 -46.53
C ILE A 792 19.49 -19.05 -45.11
N VAL A 793 18.71 -19.72 -44.25
CA VAL A 793 19.02 -20.27 -42.90
C VAL A 793 20.18 -19.70 -42.02
N PHE A 794 19.80 -19.24 -40.80
CA PHE A 794 20.45 -19.35 -39.46
C PHE A 794 21.63 -18.45 -38.94
N LEU A 795 21.51 -18.13 -37.63
CA LEU A 795 22.53 -18.04 -36.54
C LEU A 795 23.53 -16.85 -36.35
N SER A 796 23.19 -15.97 -35.39
CA SER A 796 23.80 -15.90 -34.03
C SER A 796 24.95 -14.94 -33.61
N ARG A 797 24.82 -14.47 -32.35
CA ARG A 797 25.82 -14.31 -31.24
C ARG A 797 27.07 -13.39 -31.33
N ARG A 798 27.03 -12.38 -30.43
CA ARG A 798 28.04 -12.00 -29.38
C ARG A 798 29.40 -11.32 -29.72
N ARG A 799 29.52 -10.10 -29.17
CA ARG A 799 30.59 -9.54 -28.27
C ARG A 799 32.05 -9.33 -28.76
N ARG A 800 32.53 -8.11 -28.44
CA ARG A 800 33.92 -7.69 -28.06
C ARG A 800 35.01 -7.71 -29.16
N ALA A 801 36.03 -6.85 -29.15
CA ALA A 801 36.27 -5.59 -28.41
C ALA A 801 37.43 -4.75 -29.01
N GLN A 802 37.45 -3.44 -28.69
CA GLN A 802 38.60 -2.52 -28.51
C GLN A 802 39.81 -2.53 -29.47
N LYS A 803 40.09 -1.34 -30.04
CA LYS A 803 41.37 -0.59 -30.05
C LYS A 803 40.99 0.91 -30.03
N HIS A 804 41.51 1.76 -29.13
CA HIS A 804 42.79 2.48 -29.21
C HIS A 804 42.95 3.30 -30.52
N ARG A 805 43.40 4.57 -30.49
CA ARG A 805 44.05 5.37 -29.42
C ARG A 805 43.99 6.87 -29.78
N THR A 806 44.19 7.77 -28.79
CA THR A 806 44.57 9.21 -28.90
C THR A 806 43.64 10.15 -29.70
N ASN A 807 43.45 11.42 -29.32
CA ASN A 807 44.11 12.22 -28.27
C ASN A 807 43.27 12.34 -26.99
#